data_AF-A0A4U0WWP3-F1
#
_entry.id   AF-A0A4U0WWP3-F1
#
_cell.length_a   1.000
_cell.length_b   1.000
_cell.length_c   1.000
_cell.angle_alpha   90.00
_cell.angle_beta   90.00
_cell.angle_gamma   90.00
#
_symmetry.space_group_name_H-M   'P 1'
#
loop_
_entity.id
_entity.type
_entity.pdbx_description
1 polymer ?
#
loop_
_entity_poly.entity_id
_entity_poly.type
_entity_poly.pdbx_seq_one_letter_code
_entity_poly.pdbx_strand_id
1 'polypeptide(L)'
;MRTPPQAYFGSVKLFDDLPTIVGLQGVKEKFLASLGVRKTVELNVVFDRLMAKSATGATEEGKWSHVELIKYLISVKDDIPQEDLKRLRNTPICPAETQSSDQLDKGRLHKLSDLYEPSDSIRRLGLPVLHWPGIWRPQSPEGRFLKALNLQPYPSVPDLVNILSKAPTGSELQQSAITYFIINNYQNGYNRYPMTQIDKAFLPVQPFPGEGSNLIAKPSQCYANPQAAVLRFRTLRQDLAPHAHMLGVATDPPIEAAAERLIKSPPLTVAQAKVLYGYFAGRLNEIGPSGTLAERLGDAQIVPILENSEKRPDAVRFVAPRACFLGDSTTYGNIFDFCDFGPEANSFLLRVGSKHEPSAAEIAGMLVRQPARLLQTLGSEKYLQLLRKIAESAANLKKDKALWQQLKRAPCLLAVKEVVRVDSEKVRDPDDEEMFIKEYSLASAPEMVIVDDFGTFRIFQSSLMTAPQEEVLEDLYAALETPWLSKLVEDDQRMGVLLKDQTSAQRLQKLIVERCRLFLHDHTADVIRHDARWLEQNLTVKATEFLQITRRLKGYRMQFLEKRTAALHRETKRDATLYVTAQFDLYEVSRAVMSLLLKRPRQQDFLALETILESDLRRLKTKGYNVDRILRQKAAESRIAESERVKREEEVRRLAEAEAAAVPLPQDQRAITNGESAPQVEQQQQQRVPDTPDRQLSMPGAFANSPEQRPGSSGRGKKNVFNNISKALGLSQGGPTSQHMQNMLTNGDNNTAQDLPPPYEPRDPNINKALGPGTEQVTSPRALQQNLQNAISSTRPYNPRTLFHPPQTNEIKETPSYCDSKPGHDLQYITDLPPHGIKLFLSSRTVDANGFIHAHRELLERFTQLLAETAAIFALPPENLNIFHDESGASIAFNSNGSIFCNLRYFEQLHLSGMTAPEGRVEAGAYWWITVCHELAHNLVSEHSSQHSYYTESMVAGYFRPMLVWAGRVMGGVA
;
A
#
# COMPACT_ATOMS: atom_id res chain seq x y z
N MET A 1 -54.07 101.71 -9.08
CA MET A 1 -54.23 100.84 -10.27
C MET A 1 -52.87 100.25 -10.64
N ARG A 2 -52.80 99.09 -11.30
CA ARG A 2 -51.56 98.45 -11.76
C ARG A 2 -51.52 98.44 -13.30
N THR A 3 -50.33 98.47 -13.89
CA THR A 3 -50.14 98.33 -15.33
C THR A 3 -50.42 96.89 -15.77
N PRO A 4 -50.75 96.61 -17.05
CA PRO A 4 -51.03 95.24 -17.50
C PRO A 4 -49.93 94.21 -17.17
N PRO A 5 -48.61 94.51 -17.31
CA PRO A 5 -47.53 93.61 -16.87
C PRO A 5 -47.42 93.36 -15.35
N GLN A 6 -48.22 94.07 -14.53
CA GLN A 6 -48.35 93.93 -13.09
C GLN A 6 -49.77 93.50 -12.66
N ALA A 7 -50.58 93.00 -13.60
CA ALA A 7 -51.93 92.52 -13.36
C ALA A 7 -52.08 91.05 -13.79
N TYR A 8 -52.99 90.33 -13.13
CA TYR A 8 -53.19 88.89 -13.31
C TYR A 8 -54.59 88.57 -13.84
N PHE A 9 -54.74 87.44 -14.53
CA PHE A 9 -56.07 86.91 -14.85
C PHE A 9 -56.83 86.51 -13.57
N GLY A 10 -58.17 86.63 -13.55
CA GLY A 10 -59.00 86.22 -12.40
C GLY A 10 -59.00 84.72 -12.08
N SER A 11 -58.36 83.90 -12.92
CA SER A 11 -58.00 82.51 -12.64
C SER A 11 -56.86 82.36 -11.63
N VAL A 12 -56.02 83.39 -11.49
CA VAL A 12 -54.86 83.42 -10.59
C VAL A 12 -55.31 83.82 -9.18
N LYS A 13 -55.66 82.80 -8.38
CA LYS A 13 -56.18 82.98 -7.02
C LYS A 13 -55.16 82.72 -5.90
N LEU A 14 -53.84 82.68 -6.22
CA LEU A 14 -52.79 82.26 -5.28
C LEU A 14 -52.61 83.16 -4.05
N PHE A 15 -52.99 84.45 -4.13
CA PHE A 15 -53.11 85.30 -2.94
C PHE A 15 -54.30 86.24 -3.13
N ASP A 16 -55.06 86.47 -2.05
CA ASP A 16 -56.31 87.24 -2.08
C ASP A 16 -56.12 88.73 -2.40
N ASP A 17 -54.90 89.24 -2.25
CA ASP A 17 -54.50 90.63 -2.51
C ASP A 17 -53.86 90.85 -3.90
N LEU A 18 -53.84 89.83 -4.77
CA LEU A 18 -53.28 89.98 -6.12
C LEU A 18 -54.11 90.96 -6.97
N PRO A 19 -53.47 91.87 -7.72
CA PRO A 19 -54.15 92.75 -8.66
C PRO A 19 -54.69 91.96 -9.87
N THR A 20 -55.89 91.43 -9.73
CA THR A 20 -56.59 90.69 -10.79
C THR A 20 -57.42 91.61 -11.68
N ILE A 21 -57.60 91.23 -12.94
CA ILE A 21 -58.50 91.95 -13.87
C ILE A 21 -59.97 91.73 -13.49
N VAL A 22 -60.76 92.81 -13.53
CA VAL A 22 -62.20 92.80 -13.24
C VAL A 22 -62.95 93.46 -14.40
N GLY A 23 -64.12 92.93 -14.78
CA GLY A 23 -65.00 93.53 -15.79
C GLY A 23 -64.68 93.24 -17.27
N LEU A 24 -63.64 92.47 -17.59
CA LEU A 24 -63.18 92.24 -18.98
C LEU A 24 -63.72 90.93 -19.63
N GLN A 25 -64.93 90.51 -19.27
CA GLN A 25 -65.49 89.19 -19.64
C GLN A 25 -65.65 88.94 -21.15
N GLY A 26 -65.74 89.99 -21.98
CA GLY A 26 -65.88 89.89 -23.43
C GLY A 26 -64.57 89.87 -24.24
N VAL A 27 -63.41 89.97 -23.60
CA VAL A 27 -62.11 90.12 -24.29
C VAL A 27 -61.38 88.77 -24.38
N LYS A 28 -60.88 88.41 -25.56
CA LYS A 28 -60.11 87.15 -25.77
C LYS A 28 -58.84 87.16 -24.92
N GLU A 29 -58.61 86.10 -24.14
CA GLU A 29 -57.41 85.96 -23.28
C GLU A 29 -56.10 86.17 -24.02
N LYS A 30 -55.97 85.69 -25.26
CA LYS A 30 -54.76 85.86 -26.08
C LYS A 30 -54.39 87.34 -26.29
N PHE A 31 -55.38 88.22 -26.39
CA PHE A 31 -55.17 89.66 -26.50
C PHE A 31 -54.71 90.27 -25.17
N LEU A 32 -55.37 89.92 -24.06
CA LEU A 32 -54.96 90.37 -22.73
C LEU A 32 -53.54 89.90 -22.36
N ALA A 33 -53.18 88.66 -22.71
CA ALA A 33 -51.83 88.15 -22.57
C ALA A 33 -50.82 88.92 -23.44
N SER A 34 -51.18 89.31 -24.67
CA SER A 34 -50.31 90.12 -25.54
C SER A 34 -50.10 91.55 -25.03
N LEU A 35 -51.01 92.08 -24.20
CA LEU A 35 -50.82 93.34 -23.46
C LEU A 35 -49.92 93.18 -22.22
N GLY A 36 -49.53 91.95 -21.86
CA GLY A 36 -48.70 91.64 -20.71
C GLY A 36 -49.46 91.19 -19.45
N VAL A 37 -50.79 91.06 -19.48
CA VAL A 37 -51.55 90.52 -18.34
C VAL A 37 -51.11 89.07 -18.10
N ARG A 38 -50.71 88.74 -16.87
CA ARG A 38 -50.01 87.49 -16.59
C ARG A 38 -50.96 86.36 -16.18
N LYS A 39 -50.76 85.20 -16.80
CA LYS A 39 -51.42 83.93 -16.43
C LYS A 39 -50.81 83.26 -15.19
N THR A 40 -49.58 83.65 -14.85
CA THR A 40 -48.81 83.10 -13.73
C THR A 40 -48.33 84.22 -12.81
N VAL A 41 -48.31 83.98 -11.49
CA VAL A 41 -47.62 84.84 -10.53
C VAL A 41 -46.11 84.71 -10.75
N GLU A 42 -45.39 85.83 -10.70
CA GLU A 42 -43.91 85.77 -10.69
C GLU A 42 -43.40 84.93 -9.53
N LEU A 43 -42.50 84.00 -9.80
CA LEU A 43 -41.87 83.18 -8.76
C LEU A 43 -41.11 84.03 -7.73
N ASN A 44 -40.61 85.22 -8.09
CA ASN A 44 -40.10 86.21 -7.12
C ASN A 44 -41.15 86.55 -6.06
N VAL A 45 -42.34 87.02 -6.50
CA VAL A 45 -43.44 87.41 -5.59
C VAL A 45 -43.93 86.23 -4.75
N VAL A 46 -43.90 85.01 -5.30
CA VAL A 46 -44.21 83.78 -4.57
C VAL A 46 -43.17 83.48 -3.49
N PHE A 47 -41.88 83.55 -3.83
CA PHE A 47 -40.78 83.28 -2.89
C PHE A 47 -40.66 84.36 -1.82
N ASP A 48 -40.76 85.64 -2.16
CA ASP A 48 -40.69 86.74 -1.19
C ASP A 48 -41.77 86.61 -0.10
N ARG A 49 -42.98 86.18 -0.50
CA ARG A 49 -44.11 85.93 0.42
C ARG A 49 -43.97 84.65 1.24
N LEU A 50 -43.36 83.59 0.69
CA LEU A 50 -43.01 82.38 1.44
C LEU A 50 -41.91 82.65 2.48
N MET A 51 -40.86 83.36 2.07
CA MET A 51 -39.73 83.68 2.93
C MET A 51 -40.12 84.65 4.04
N ALA A 52 -40.99 85.63 3.77
CA ALA A 52 -41.54 86.52 4.79
C ALA A 52 -42.24 85.76 5.93
N LYS A 53 -43.01 84.70 5.62
CA LYS A 53 -43.61 83.81 6.64
C LYS A 53 -42.58 83.01 7.45
N SER A 54 -41.42 82.68 6.88
CA SER A 54 -40.37 81.92 7.58
C SER A 54 -39.53 82.74 8.56
N ALA A 55 -39.51 84.07 8.41
CA ALA A 55 -38.68 84.98 9.23
C ALA A 55 -39.36 85.45 10.52
N THR A 56 -40.69 85.41 10.59
CA THR A 56 -41.48 85.88 11.74
C THR A 56 -42.22 84.71 12.38
N GLY A 57 -41.77 84.27 13.56
CA GLY A 57 -42.45 83.26 14.39
C GLY A 57 -43.73 83.76 15.05
N ALA A 58 -44.57 84.50 14.31
CA ALA A 58 -45.82 85.07 14.77
C ALA A 58 -47.01 84.25 14.25
N THR A 59 -47.86 83.81 15.17
CA THR A 59 -49.12 83.14 14.90
C THR A 59 -50.16 84.14 14.37
N GLU A 60 -50.25 84.30 13.05
CA GLU A 60 -51.43 84.86 12.39
C GLU A 60 -51.95 83.93 11.29
N GLU A 61 -53.27 83.68 11.29
CA GLU A 61 -53.96 82.68 10.48
C GLU A 61 -54.15 83.12 9.01
N GLY A 62 -53.04 83.31 8.29
CA GLY A 62 -52.99 83.77 6.90
C GLY A 62 -53.03 82.68 5.83
N LYS A 63 -54.09 81.85 5.83
CA LYS A 63 -54.73 81.11 4.69
C LYS A 63 -53.94 80.47 3.52
N TRP A 64 -52.63 80.27 3.59
CA TRP A 64 -51.86 79.62 2.50
C TRP A 64 -50.81 78.64 3.00
N SER A 65 -50.96 77.37 2.61
CA SER A 65 -50.11 76.21 2.88
C SER A 65 -49.21 75.87 1.68
N HIS A 66 -48.07 75.20 1.93
CA HIS A 66 -47.19 74.70 0.88
C HIS A 66 -47.92 73.74 -0.10
N VAL A 67 -48.96 73.02 0.36
CA VAL A 67 -49.80 72.16 -0.49
C VAL A 67 -50.62 72.97 -1.49
N GLU A 68 -51.12 74.14 -1.10
CA GLU A 68 -51.94 75.00 -1.96
C GLU A 68 -51.08 75.70 -3.02
N LEU A 69 -49.86 76.11 -2.63
CA LEU A 69 -48.82 76.51 -3.56
C LEU A 69 -48.54 75.43 -4.61
N ILE A 70 -48.35 74.17 -4.19
CA ILE A 70 -48.07 73.05 -5.09
C ILE A 70 -49.24 72.79 -6.04
N LYS A 71 -50.48 72.80 -5.53
CA LYS A 71 -51.70 72.68 -6.36
C LYS A 71 -51.82 73.80 -7.40
N TYR A 72 -51.49 75.04 -7.02
CA TYR A 72 -51.43 76.15 -7.97
C TYR A 72 -50.33 75.96 -9.02
N LEU A 73 -49.11 75.60 -8.61
CA LEU A 73 -48.00 75.36 -9.56
C LEU A 73 -48.33 74.24 -10.56
N ILE A 74 -49.13 73.25 -10.16
CA ILE A 74 -49.65 72.20 -11.04
C ILE A 74 -50.70 72.74 -12.01
N SER A 75 -51.61 73.61 -11.56
CA SER A 75 -52.67 74.17 -12.42
C SER A 75 -52.13 75.10 -13.51
N VAL A 76 -50.95 75.69 -13.30
CA VAL A 76 -50.27 76.54 -14.29
C VAL A 76 -49.01 75.90 -14.90
N LYS A 77 -48.75 74.62 -14.65
CA LYS A 77 -47.46 73.94 -14.96
C LYS A 77 -46.96 74.11 -16.40
N ASP A 78 -47.87 74.20 -17.37
CA ASP A 78 -47.56 74.29 -18.79
C ASP A 78 -47.25 75.74 -19.24
N ASP A 79 -47.58 76.73 -18.40
CA ASP A 79 -47.29 78.16 -18.57
C ASP A 79 -46.02 78.61 -17.79
N ILE A 80 -45.34 77.71 -17.04
CA ILE A 80 -44.12 78.05 -16.27
C ILE A 80 -42.87 77.98 -17.17
N PRO A 81 -42.04 79.05 -17.24
CA PRO A 81 -40.79 79.02 -17.99
C PRO A 81 -39.79 77.97 -17.47
N GLN A 82 -38.95 77.42 -18.36
CA GLN A 82 -37.97 76.38 -17.99
C GLN A 82 -36.89 76.85 -17.00
N GLU A 83 -36.45 78.11 -17.07
CA GLU A 83 -35.52 78.69 -16.08
C GLU A 83 -36.17 78.81 -14.70
N ASP A 84 -37.45 79.14 -14.67
CA ASP A 84 -38.25 79.24 -13.45
C ASP A 84 -38.50 77.86 -12.81
N LEU A 85 -38.70 76.80 -13.61
CA LEU A 85 -38.72 75.41 -13.14
C LEU A 85 -37.35 74.96 -12.59
N LYS A 86 -36.24 75.34 -13.24
CA LYS A 86 -34.88 75.08 -12.70
C LYS A 86 -34.65 75.79 -11.37
N ARG A 87 -35.15 77.02 -11.23
CA ARG A 87 -35.06 77.78 -9.97
C ARG A 87 -35.91 77.14 -8.88
N LEU A 88 -37.16 76.77 -9.18
CA LEU A 88 -38.07 76.08 -8.26
C LEU A 88 -37.47 74.80 -7.67
N ARG A 89 -36.76 73.99 -8.48
CA ARG A 89 -36.02 72.80 -8.01
C ARG A 89 -34.95 73.10 -6.96
N ASN A 90 -34.34 74.29 -7.02
CA ASN A 90 -33.22 74.69 -6.17
C ASN A 90 -33.64 75.55 -4.97
N THR A 91 -34.89 76.01 -4.92
CA THR A 91 -35.40 76.87 -3.83
C THR A 91 -35.99 76.02 -2.71
N PRO A 92 -35.68 76.32 -1.42
CA PRO A 92 -36.36 75.70 -0.30
C PRO A 92 -37.82 76.14 -0.23
N ILE A 93 -38.76 75.20 -0.40
CA ILE A 93 -40.21 75.50 -0.48
C ILE A 93 -41.09 74.58 0.37
N CYS A 94 -40.56 73.46 0.86
CA CYS A 94 -41.33 72.47 1.61
C CYS A 94 -40.72 72.21 3.00
N PRO A 95 -41.54 72.07 4.06
CA PRO A 95 -41.06 71.64 5.37
C PRO A 95 -40.79 70.13 5.42
N ALA A 96 -39.87 69.73 6.30
CA ALA A 96 -39.66 68.32 6.67
C ALA A 96 -40.55 67.92 7.86
N GLU A 97 -40.86 66.63 8.00
CA GLU A 97 -41.51 66.08 9.20
C GLU A 97 -40.55 66.15 10.40
N THR A 98 -40.93 66.94 11.42
CA THR A 98 -40.12 67.06 12.65
C THR A 98 -40.32 65.83 13.53
N GLN A 99 -39.27 65.01 13.71
CA GLN A 99 -39.29 63.87 14.65
C GLN A 99 -38.76 64.23 16.05
N SER A 100 -38.16 65.41 16.24
CA SER A 100 -37.60 65.88 17.52
C SER A 100 -38.55 66.83 18.26
N SER A 101 -38.42 66.87 19.59
CA SER A 101 -39.16 67.78 20.47
C SER A 101 -38.62 69.22 20.48
N ASP A 102 -37.47 69.47 19.85
CA ASP A 102 -36.85 70.79 19.80
C ASP A 102 -37.67 71.78 18.97
N GLN A 103 -38.02 72.91 19.58
CA GLN A 103 -38.86 73.93 18.95
C GLN A 103 -38.14 74.73 17.87
N LEU A 104 -36.81 74.61 17.75
CA LEU A 104 -35.95 75.44 16.90
C LEU A 104 -35.99 75.10 15.39
N ASP A 105 -36.29 73.86 15.00
CA ASP A 105 -36.38 73.45 13.58
C ASP A 105 -37.83 73.44 13.04
N LYS A 106 -38.83 73.82 13.85
CA LYS A 106 -40.23 73.86 13.41
C LYS A 106 -40.45 74.96 12.36
N GLY A 107 -40.68 74.55 11.11
CA GLY A 107 -40.98 75.45 10.00
C GLY A 107 -39.81 75.73 9.06
N ARG A 108 -38.64 75.11 9.27
CA ARG A 108 -37.52 75.19 8.32
C ARG A 108 -37.93 74.64 6.96
N LEU A 109 -37.68 75.42 5.90
CA LEU A 109 -37.90 74.99 4.52
C LEU A 109 -36.67 74.28 3.97
N HIS A 110 -36.90 73.21 3.22
CA HIS A 110 -35.91 72.38 2.53
C HIS A 110 -36.16 72.40 1.02
N LYS A 111 -35.11 72.17 0.23
CA LYS A 111 -35.26 71.91 -1.20
C LYS A 111 -35.89 70.54 -1.39
N LEU A 112 -36.63 70.35 -2.49
CA LEU A 112 -37.22 69.05 -2.79
C LEU A 112 -36.18 67.96 -3.04
N SER A 113 -34.99 68.31 -3.56
CA SER A 113 -33.84 67.41 -3.66
C SER A 113 -33.37 66.82 -2.33
N ASP A 114 -33.65 67.51 -1.24
CA ASP A 114 -33.14 67.21 0.10
C ASP A 114 -34.20 66.49 0.95
N LEU A 115 -35.37 66.18 0.36
CA LEU A 115 -36.53 65.55 1.02
C LEU A 115 -36.90 64.23 0.36
N TYR A 116 -37.43 63.31 1.17
CA TYR A 116 -37.95 62.01 0.73
C TYR A 116 -39.48 61.94 0.73
N GLU A 117 -40.03 61.06 -0.11
CA GLU A 117 -41.47 60.75 -0.12
C GLU A 117 -41.97 60.20 1.25
N PRO A 118 -43.17 60.61 1.72
CA PRO A 118 -43.79 60.09 2.94
C PRO A 118 -43.92 58.56 2.99
N SER A 119 -43.11 57.92 3.82
CA SER A 119 -43.08 56.47 4.01
C SER A 119 -42.55 56.10 5.40
N ASP A 120 -43.28 55.26 6.15
CA ASP A 120 -42.86 54.79 7.49
C ASP A 120 -41.50 54.08 7.47
N SER A 121 -41.21 53.38 6.37
CA SER A 121 -39.93 52.73 6.18
C SER A 121 -38.77 53.72 6.07
N ILE A 122 -38.97 54.90 5.46
CA ILE A 122 -37.97 55.97 5.34
C ILE A 122 -37.90 56.78 6.64
N ARG A 123 -39.04 57.00 7.32
CA ARG A 123 -39.08 57.64 8.66
C ARG A 123 -38.18 56.93 9.67
N ARG A 124 -38.18 55.57 9.67
CA ARG A 124 -37.32 54.74 10.54
C ARG A 124 -35.83 54.81 10.21
N LEU A 125 -35.45 55.38 9.07
CA LEU A 125 -34.05 55.62 8.69
C LEU A 125 -33.51 56.97 9.21
N GLY A 126 -34.34 57.77 9.88
CA GLY A 126 -33.97 59.12 10.35
C GLY A 126 -33.72 60.12 9.21
N LEU A 127 -34.23 59.83 8.01
CA LEU A 127 -34.09 60.69 6.83
C LEU A 127 -35.16 61.80 6.81
N PRO A 128 -34.86 62.98 6.23
CA PRO A 128 -35.81 64.09 6.16
C PRO A 128 -36.96 63.79 5.18
N VAL A 129 -38.12 63.44 5.73
CA VAL A 129 -39.34 63.15 4.96
C VAL A 129 -40.13 64.44 4.72
N LEU A 130 -40.72 64.61 3.54
CA LEU A 130 -41.63 65.71 3.22
C LEU A 130 -42.83 65.74 4.20
N HIS A 131 -43.04 66.85 4.91
CA HIS A 131 -44.25 67.00 5.71
C HIS A 131 -45.45 67.29 4.80
N TRP A 132 -46.34 66.30 4.65
CA TRP A 132 -47.56 66.42 3.84
C TRP A 132 -48.83 66.27 4.69
N PRO A 133 -49.70 67.28 4.78
CA PRO A 133 -50.95 67.18 5.54
C PRO A 133 -51.95 66.26 4.83
N GLY A 134 -52.26 65.12 5.47
CA GLY A 134 -53.19 64.11 4.97
C GLY A 134 -52.50 62.94 4.27
N ILE A 135 -53.29 62.10 3.58
CA ILE A 135 -52.78 60.88 2.95
C ILE A 135 -51.95 61.22 1.70
N TRP A 136 -50.63 60.99 1.76
CA TRP A 136 -49.75 61.05 0.59
C TRP A 136 -50.13 59.99 -0.45
N ARG A 137 -50.09 60.37 -1.74
CA ARG A 137 -50.35 59.47 -2.87
C ARG A 137 -49.29 59.69 -3.95
N PRO A 138 -48.25 58.84 -4.07
CA PRO A 138 -47.16 59.03 -5.03
C PRO A 138 -47.59 59.23 -6.49
N GLN A 139 -48.72 58.63 -6.88
CA GLN A 139 -49.26 58.71 -8.24
C GLN A 139 -50.21 59.90 -8.48
N SER A 140 -50.48 60.76 -7.49
CA SER A 140 -51.33 61.93 -7.70
C SER A 140 -50.64 62.97 -8.59
N PRO A 141 -51.37 63.97 -9.13
CA PRO A 141 -50.76 65.10 -9.82
C PRO A 141 -49.67 65.78 -8.98
N GLU A 142 -49.89 65.92 -7.67
CA GLU A 142 -48.93 66.46 -6.71
C GLU A 142 -47.69 65.57 -6.57
N GLY A 143 -47.86 64.26 -6.35
CA GLY A 143 -46.75 63.32 -6.24
C GLY A 143 -45.86 63.30 -7.49
N ARG A 144 -46.49 63.25 -8.68
CA ARG A 144 -45.78 63.29 -9.96
C ARG A 144 -45.05 64.61 -10.20
N PHE A 145 -45.66 65.74 -9.84
CA PHE A 145 -45.06 67.07 -10.00
C PHE A 145 -43.86 67.26 -9.07
N LEU A 146 -44.00 66.89 -7.79
CA LEU A 146 -42.91 66.99 -6.82
C LEU A 146 -41.73 66.08 -7.18
N LYS A 147 -42.00 64.87 -7.70
CA LYS A 147 -40.98 63.98 -8.25
C LYS A 147 -40.28 64.57 -9.48
N ALA A 148 -41.01 65.25 -10.36
CA ALA A 148 -40.43 66.02 -11.47
C ALA A 148 -39.62 67.25 -11.03
N LEU A 149 -39.77 67.67 -9.76
CA LEU A 149 -38.95 68.68 -9.08
C LEU A 149 -37.84 68.07 -8.19
N ASN A 150 -37.50 66.79 -8.40
CA ASN A 150 -36.47 66.02 -7.70
C ASN A 150 -36.77 65.62 -6.25
N LEU A 151 -38.05 65.54 -5.82
CA LEU A 151 -38.40 64.83 -4.58
C LEU A 151 -37.89 63.38 -4.64
N GLN A 152 -37.15 62.94 -3.63
CA GLN A 152 -36.51 61.62 -3.65
C GLN A 152 -37.52 60.52 -3.27
N PRO A 153 -37.76 59.52 -4.14
CA PRO A 153 -38.70 58.43 -3.83
C PRO A 153 -38.16 57.43 -2.81
N TYR A 154 -36.84 57.32 -2.69
CA TYR A 154 -36.12 56.40 -1.82
C TYR A 154 -34.67 56.89 -1.62
N PRO A 155 -33.98 56.50 -0.53
CA PRO A 155 -32.55 56.78 -0.34
C PRO A 155 -31.68 56.09 -1.39
N SER A 156 -30.55 56.73 -1.71
CA SER A 156 -29.51 56.14 -2.54
C SER A 156 -28.65 55.15 -1.74
N VAL A 157 -27.87 54.31 -2.43
CA VAL A 157 -26.90 53.41 -1.78
C VAL A 157 -25.89 54.19 -0.92
N PRO A 158 -25.29 55.32 -1.38
CA PRO A 158 -24.50 56.20 -0.53
C PRO A 158 -25.20 56.66 0.77
N ASP A 159 -26.51 56.95 0.74
CA ASP A 159 -27.25 57.37 1.95
C ASP A 159 -27.38 56.21 2.94
N LEU A 160 -27.77 55.03 2.46
CA LEU A 160 -27.85 53.82 3.28
C LEU A 160 -26.50 53.42 3.89
N VAL A 161 -25.43 53.49 3.09
CA VAL A 161 -24.04 53.28 3.55
C VAL A 161 -23.64 54.34 4.59
N ASN A 162 -24.04 55.60 4.40
CA ASN A 162 -23.79 56.67 5.36
C ASN A 162 -24.51 56.44 6.69
N ILE A 163 -25.76 56.00 6.68
CA ILE A 163 -26.52 55.61 7.88
C ILE A 163 -25.83 54.43 8.57
N LEU A 164 -25.61 53.32 7.85
CA LEU A 164 -25.04 52.08 8.41
C LEU A 164 -23.63 52.27 8.96
N SER A 165 -22.81 53.15 8.37
CA SER A 165 -21.48 53.51 8.90
C SER A 165 -21.48 54.30 10.21
N LYS A 166 -22.63 54.85 10.63
CA LYS A 166 -22.80 55.69 11.82
C LYS A 166 -23.76 55.11 12.86
N ALA A 167 -24.65 54.22 12.44
CA ALA A 167 -25.67 53.62 13.30
C ALA A 167 -25.02 52.73 14.38
N PRO A 168 -25.35 52.91 15.68
CA PRO A 168 -24.84 52.04 16.73
C PRO A 168 -25.22 50.57 16.48
N THR A 169 -24.34 49.63 16.80
CA THR A 169 -24.57 48.21 16.50
C THR A 169 -25.74 47.66 17.30
N GLY A 170 -26.60 46.90 16.64
CA GLY A 170 -27.82 46.36 17.25
C GLY A 170 -28.95 47.39 17.45
N SER A 171 -28.73 48.68 17.18
CA SER A 171 -29.79 49.69 17.23
C SER A 171 -30.91 49.43 16.22
N GLU A 172 -32.12 49.87 16.53
CA GLU A 172 -33.26 49.82 15.61
C GLU A 172 -32.98 50.53 14.29
N LEU A 173 -32.15 51.59 14.30
CA LEU A 173 -31.70 52.29 13.10
C LEU A 173 -30.83 51.39 12.21
N GLN A 174 -29.85 50.68 12.78
CA GLN A 174 -29.02 49.74 12.02
C GLN A 174 -29.88 48.59 11.45
N GLN A 175 -30.76 48.01 12.27
CA GLN A 175 -31.64 46.92 11.83
C GLN A 175 -32.61 47.38 10.74
N SER A 176 -33.24 48.55 10.90
CA SER A 176 -34.16 49.13 9.91
C SER A 176 -33.44 49.46 8.60
N ALA A 177 -32.22 50.02 8.65
CA ALA A 177 -31.43 50.31 7.46
C ALA A 177 -30.99 49.06 6.70
N ILE A 178 -30.54 48.00 7.39
CA ILE A 178 -30.24 46.69 6.80
C ILE A 178 -31.49 46.09 6.14
N THR A 179 -32.60 46.06 6.88
CA THR A 179 -33.86 45.46 6.43
C THR A 179 -34.42 46.20 5.21
N TYR A 180 -34.37 47.53 5.24
CA TYR A 180 -34.78 48.37 4.13
C TYR A 180 -33.92 48.12 2.88
N PHE A 181 -32.60 48.03 3.04
CA PHE A 181 -31.67 47.74 1.94
C PHE A 181 -32.01 46.40 1.28
N ILE A 182 -32.13 45.33 2.08
CA ILE A 182 -32.35 43.97 1.59
C ILE A 182 -33.72 43.85 0.90
N ILE A 183 -34.80 44.31 1.53
CA ILE A 183 -36.16 44.21 0.97
C ILE A 183 -36.29 44.99 -0.34
N ASN A 184 -35.72 46.19 -0.42
CA ASN A 184 -35.89 47.07 -1.58
C ASN A 184 -34.77 46.91 -2.64
N ASN A 185 -33.85 45.94 -2.47
CA ASN A 185 -32.66 45.77 -3.30
C ASN A 185 -32.96 45.76 -4.82
N TYR A 186 -34.02 45.06 -5.23
CA TYR A 186 -34.46 45.02 -6.63
C TYR A 186 -35.45 46.15 -6.98
N GLN A 187 -36.34 46.52 -6.06
CA GLN A 187 -37.40 47.51 -6.32
C GLN A 187 -36.82 48.92 -6.56
N ASN A 188 -35.79 49.29 -5.81
CA ASN A 188 -35.10 50.57 -5.92
C ASN A 188 -33.82 50.47 -6.79
N GLY A 189 -33.54 49.30 -7.38
CA GLY A 189 -32.41 49.09 -8.28
C GLY A 189 -31.02 49.10 -7.62
N TYR A 190 -30.94 48.96 -6.29
CA TYR A 190 -29.66 48.88 -5.56
C TYR A 190 -28.79 47.72 -6.07
N ASN A 191 -29.40 46.62 -6.53
CA ASN A 191 -28.71 45.49 -7.13
C ASN A 191 -27.87 45.83 -8.38
N ARG A 192 -28.03 47.02 -8.98
CA ARG A 192 -27.22 47.54 -10.10
C ARG A 192 -26.04 48.40 -9.67
N TYR A 193 -25.96 48.75 -8.39
CA TYR A 193 -24.87 49.57 -7.84
C TYR A 193 -23.61 48.72 -7.64
N PRO A 194 -22.40 49.23 -7.93
CA PRO A 194 -21.16 48.48 -7.78
C PRO A 194 -20.74 48.37 -6.30
N MET A 195 -21.42 47.51 -5.54
CA MET A 195 -21.22 47.35 -4.09
C MET A 195 -19.76 47.03 -3.71
N THR A 196 -19.08 46.22 -4.53
CA THR A 196 -17.67 45.84 -4.33
C THR A 196 -16.70 47.03 -4.38
N GLN A 197 -17.11 48.17 -4.95
CA GLN A 197 -16.31 49.40 -5.07
C GLN A 197 -16.52 50.37 -3.90
N ILE A 198 -17.37 50.03 -2.91
CA ILE A 198 -17.64 50.90 -1.76
C ILE A 198 -16.45 50.89 -0.80
N ASP A 199 -15.69 52.00 -0.77
CA ASP A 199 -14.53 52.14 0.11
C ASP A 199 -14.87 52.63 1.55
N LYS A 200 -16.17 52.69 1.91
CA LYS A 200 -16.61 53.02 3.28
C LYS A 200 -16.93 51.75 4.06
N ALA A 201 -16.53 51.69 5.33
CA ALA A 201 -16.97 50.61 6.21
C ALA A 201 -18.42 50.85 6.65
N PHE A 202 -19.28 49.84 6.54
CA PHE A 202 -20.69 49.91 6.92
C PHE A 202 -21.33 48.56 7.25
N LEU A 203 -20.66 47.44 6.93
CA LEU A 203 -21.20 46.09 7.11
C LEU A 203 -20.85 45.54 8.49
N PRO A 204 -21.83 45.14 9.33
CA PRO A 204 -21.55 44.48 10.60
C PRO A 204 -20.82 43.15 10.40
N VAL A 205 -19.71 42.96 11.13
CA VAL A 205 -18.92 41.74 11.10
C VAL A 205 -18.92 41.03 12.46
N GLN A 206 -18.60 39.74 12.46
CA GLN A 206 -18.39 39.00 13.70
C GLN A 206 -17.09 39.49 14.39
N PRO A 207 -17.14 39.80 15.71
CA PRO A 207 -15.94 40.13 16.48
C PRO A 207 -15.12 38.87 16.74
N PHE A 208 -13.79 39.01 16.82
CA PHE A 208 -12.93 37.95 17.35
C PHE A 208 -12.94 37.99 18.89
N PRO A 209 -12.55 36.89 19.56
CA PRO A 209 -12.39 36.88 21.02
C PRO A 209 -11.47 38.02 21.48
N GLY A 210 -11.96 38.83 22.44
CA GLY A 210 -11.25 39.99 22.98
C GLY A 210 -11.58 41.34 22.32
N GLU A 211 -12.43 41.38 21.29
CA GLU A 211 -12.79 42.61 20.59
C GLU A 211 -14.17 43.15 20.96
N GLY A 212 -14.38 44.46 20.77
CA GLY A 212 -15.67 45.11 21.01
C GLY A 212 -16.75 44.72 20.01
N SER A 213 -18.02 44.77 20.43
CA SER A 213 -19.20 44.41 19.64
C SER A 213 -19.55 45.37 18.48
N ASN A 214 -18.78 46.44 18.29
CA ASN A 214 -19.07 47.54 17.36
C ASN A 214 -18.19 47.54 16.10
N LEU A 215 -17.90 46.36 15.53
CA LEU A 215 -17.06 46.25 14.34
C LEU A 215 -17.87 46.28 13.05
N ILE A 216 -17.45 47.18 12.16
CA ILE A 216 -17.94 47.30 10.78
C ILE A 216 -16.77 47.17 9.79
N ALA A 217 -17.04 46.62 8.61
CA ALA A 217 -16.06 46.44 7.54
C ALA A 217 -16.54 47.05 6.21
N LYS A 218 -15.59 47.24 5.29
CA LYS A 218 -15.86 47.44 3.85
C LYS A 218 -16.21 46.07 3.21
N PRO A 219 -16.97 46.00 2.10
CA PRO A 219 -17.29 44.73 1.43
C PRO A 219 -16.05 43.92 1.01
N SER A 220 -14.95 44.58 0.67
CA SER A 220 -13.66 43.95 0.33
C SER A 220 -12.83 43.48 1.54
N GLN A 221 -13.28 43.74 2.76
CA GLN A 221 -12.55 43.43 4.00
C GLN A 221 -13.20 42.31 4.81
N CYS A 222 -14.36 41.81 4.41
CA CYS A 222 -15.08 40.72 5.05
C CYS A 222 -15.61 39.69 4.04
N TYR A 223 -15.99 38.52 4.55
CA TYR A 223 -16.42 37.36 3.74
C TYR A 223 -17.68 36.71 4.29
N ALA A 224 -18.46 36.04 3.43
CA ALA A 224 -19.72 35.42 3.83
C ALA A 224 -19.54 34.08 4.58
N ASN A 225 -18.49 33.32 4.23
CA ASN A 225 -18.21 32.01 4.83
C ASN A 225 -17.66 32.18 6.26
N PRO A 226 -18.38 31.72 7.31
CA PRO A 226 -17.92 31.86 8.69
C PRO A 226 -16.61 31.11 8.97
N GLN A 227 -16.27 30.06 8.18
CA GLN A 227 -15.04 29.29 8.39
C GLN A 227 -13.77 30.08 8.05
N ALA A 228 -13.85 31.12 7.22
CA ALA A 228 -12.71 32.00 6.92
C ALA A 228 -12.14 32.72 8.18
N ALA A 229 -12.92 32.77 9.26
CA ALA A 229 -12.47 33.26 10.57
C ALA A 229 -11.27 32.49 11.15
N VAL A 230 -11.08 31.20 10.79
CA VAL A 230 -9.95 30.39 11.28
C VAL A 230 -8.59 30.97 10.86
N LEU A 231 -8.52 31.59 9.68
CA LEU A 231 -7.35 32.31 9.16
C LEU A 231 -7.38 33.81 9.52
N ARG A 232 -8.17 34.21 10.52
CA ARG A 232 -8.36 35.60 10.97
C ARG A 232 -8.88 36.55 9.88
N PHE A 233 -9.63 36.06 8.88
CA PHE A 233 -10.38 36.95 8.00
C PHE A 233 -11.69 37.36 8.67
N ARG A 234 -12.15 38.60 8.44
CA ARG A 234 -13.45 39.04 8.98
C ARG A 234 -14.57 38.32 8.26
N THR A 235 -15.55 37.89 9.03
CA THR A 235 -16.75 37.24 8.54
C THR A 235 -17.94 38.16 8.78
N LEU A 236 -18.86 38.19 7.82
CA LEU A 236 -20.09 38.97 7.92
C LEU A 236 -20.96 38.46 9.08
N ARG A 237 -21.77 39.32 9.71
CA ARG A 237 -22.71 38.89 10.76
C ARG A 237 -23.66 37.81 10.20
N GLN A 238 -23.95 36.79 11.00
CA GLN A 238 -24.52 35.51 10.52
C GLN A 238 -25.90 35.65 9.87
N ASP A 239 -26.72 36.58 10.34
CA ASP A 239 -28.02 36.96 9.78
C ASP A 239 -27.92 37.59 8.38
N LEU A 240 -26.77 38.17 8.04
CA LEU A 240 -26.53 38.84 6.75
C LEU A 240 -25.85 37.92 5.73
N ALA A 241 -25.29 36.77 6.15
CA ALA A 241 -24.58 35.85 5.27
C ALA A 241 -25.42 35.37 4.06
N PRO A 242 -26.73 35.06 4.16
CA PRO A 242 -27.57 34.73 3.00
C PRO A 242 -27.69 35.88 1.98
N HIS A 243 -27.47 37.11 2.42
CA HIS A 243 -27.60 38.33 1.62
C HIS A 243 -26.25 38.90 1.16
N ALA A 244 -25.14 38.21 1.43
CA ALA A 244 -23.78 38.69 1.13
C ALA A 244 -23.58 39.17 -0.32
N HIS A 245 -24.15 38.46 -1.30
CA HIS A 245 -24.08 38.84 -2.72
C HIS A 245 -24.75 40.20 -3.01
N MET A 246 -25.84 40.54 -2.30
CA MET A 246 -26.53 41.83 -2.43
C MET A 246 -25.71 42.98 -1.84
N LEU A 247 -24.82 42.66 -0.90
CA LEU A 247 -23.97 43.58 -0.16
C LEU A 247 -22.56 43.72 -0.75
N GLY A 248 -22.28 43.03 -1.87
CA GLY A 248 -20.96 43.02 -2.53
C GLY A 248 -19.88 42.25 -1.76
N VAL A 249 -20.27 41.35 -0.85
CA VAL A 249 -19.36 40.56 -0.02
C VAL A 249 -19.05 39.24 -0.72
N ALA A 250 -17.76 38.94 -0.89
CA ALA A 250 -17.32 37.67 -1.47
C ALA A 250 -17.57 36.50 -0.49
N THR A 251 -17.82 35.30 -1.01
CA THR A 251 -18.03 34.12 -0.16
C THR A 251 -16.78 33.82 0.68
N ASP A 252 -15.61 33.83 0.04
CA ASP A 252 -14.33 33.44 0.62
C ASP A 252 -13.19 34.38 0.17
N PRO A 253 -12.11 34.52 0.97
CA PRO A 253 -10.88 35.21 0.57
C PRO A 253 -10.20 34.51 -0.61
N PRO A 254 -9.44 35.23 -1.47
CA PRO A 254 -8.60 34.60 -2.49
C PRO A 254 -7.73 33.47 -1.90
N ILE A 255 -7.69 32.32 -2.58
CA ILE A 255 -7.07 31.10 -2.03
C ILE A 255 -5.57 31.30 -1.74
N GLU A 256 -4.91 32.15 -2.53
CA GLU A 256 -3.51 32.54 -2.34
C GLU A 256 -3.34 33.32 -1.03
N ALA A 257 -4.22 34.28 -0.73
CA ALA A 257 -4.20 35.05 0.50
C ALA A 257 -4.50 34.18 1.73
N ALA A 258 -5.34 33.16 1.59
CA ALA A 258 -5.57 32.16 2.61
C ALA A 258 -4.31 31.30 2.85
N ALA A 259 -3.72 30.75 1.78
CA ALA A 259 -2.49 29.97 1.83
C ALA A 259 -1.31 30.75 2.43
N GLU A 260 -1.18 32.04 2.12
CA GLU A 260 -0.14 32.89 2.72
C GLU A 260 -0.27 32.99 4.25
N ARG A 261 -1.51 33.07 4.76
CA ARG A 261 -1.73 33.12 6.21
C ARG A 261 -1.44 31.79 6.89
N LEU A 262 -1.78 30.68 6.25
CA LEU A 262 -1.38 29.34 6.71
C LEU A 262 0.15 29.22 6.79
N ILE A 263 0.88 29.57 5.71
CA ILE A 263 2.35 29.48 5.70
C ILE A 263 3.00 30.41 6.74
N LYS A 264 2.43 31.60 6.98
CA LYS A 264 2.93 32.56 7.99
C LYS A 264 2.53 32.21 9.42
N SER A 265 1.52 31.38 9.63
CA SER A 265 0.96 31.05 10.95
C SER A 265 0.33 29.65 10.93
N PRO A 266 1.15 28.59 10.88
CA PRO A 266 0.67 27.22 10.86
C PRO A 266 0.00 26.82 12.19
N PRO A 267 -0.91 25.83 12.18
CA PRO A 267 -1.65 25.41 13.36
C PRO A 267 -0.72 24.76 14.40
N LEU A 268 -0.77 25.21 15.65
CA LEU A 268 0.11 24.72 16.73
C LEU A 268 -0.38 23.42 17.38
N THR A 269 -1.67 23.11 17.25
CA THR A 269 -2.29 21.92 17.88
C THR A 269 -3.07 21.10 16.86
N VAL A 270 -3.23 19.81 17.14
CA VAL A 270 -4.06 18.89 16.34
C VAL A 270 -5.45 19.47 16.13
N ALA A 271 -6.09 20.01 17.18
CA ALA A 271 -7.42 20.62 17.09
C ALA A 271 -7.47 21.85 16.16
N GLN A 272 -6.47 22.74 16.21
CA GLN A 272 -6.36 23.85 15.26
C GLN A 272 -6.14 23.36 13.83
N ALA A 273 -5.32 22.32 13.66
CA ALA A 273 -5.05 21.72 12.36
C ALA A 273 -6.31 21.10 11.73
N LYS A 274 -7.15 20.39 12.50
CA LYS A 274 -8.43 19.84 11.99
C LYS A 274 -9.31 20.93 11.38
N VAL A 275 -9.52 22.04 12.10
CA VAL A 275 -10.39 23.15 11.64
C VAL A 275 -9.75 23.92 10.48
N LEU A 276 -8.46 24.24 10.57
CA LEU A 276 -7.76 25.02 9.56
C LEU A 276 -7.64 24.24 8.24
N TYR A 277 -7.25 22.97 8.27
CA TYR A 277 -7.18 22.14 7.07
C TYR A 277 -8.56 21.76 6.53
N GLY A 278 -9.57 21.59 7.39
CA GLY A 278 -10.97 21.46 6.97
C GLY A 278 -11.46 22.64 6.12
N TYR A 279 -11.04 23.86 6.46
CA TYR A 279 -11.33 25.04 5.64
C TYR A 279 -10.73 24.95 4.23
N PHE A 280 -9.49 24.48 4.07
CA PHE A 280 -8.90 24.25 2.74
C PHE A 280 -9.49 23.02 2.03
N ALA A 281 -9.94 22.00 2.78
CA ALA A 281 -10.63 20.82 2.25
C ALA A 281 -11.97 21.19 1.57
N GLY A 282 -12.71 22.17 2.12
CA GLY A 282 -13.88 22.75 1.47
C GLY A 282 -13.58 23.51 0.16
N ARG A 283 -12.31 23.83 -0.11
CA ARG A 283 -11.85 24.69 -1.22
C ARG A 283 -10.90 24.00 -2.19
N LEU A 284 -10.84 22.66 -2.17
CA LEU A 284 -9.91 21.88 -3.01
C LEU A 284 -10.09 22.11 -4.52
N ASN A 285 -11.26 22.57 -4.99
CA ASN A 285 -11.47 22.89 -6.40
C ASN A 285 -10.62 24.09 -6.87
N GLU A 286 -10.16 24.94 -5.95
CA GLU A 286 -9.24 26.06 -6.21
C GLU A 286 -7.76 25.65 -6.11
N ILE A 287 -7.46 24.46 -5.59
CA ILE A 287 -6.11 23.94 -5.35
C ILE A 287 -5.82 22.79 -6.32
N GLY A 288 -5.33 23.11 -7.51
CA GLY A 288 -4.97 22.12 -8.53
C GLY A 288 -3.89 21.13 -8.03
N PRO A 289 -4.04 19.79 -8.19
CA PRO A 289 -3.10 18.79 -7.66
C PRO A 289 -1.65 18.91 -8.14
N SER A 290 -1.43 19.55 -9.29
CA SER A 290 -0.10 19.86 -9.84
C SER A 290 0.03 21.35 -10.18
N GLY A 291 -0.68 22.20 -9.43
CA GLY A 291 -0.58 23.65 -9.53
C GLY A 291 0.49 24.21 -8.60
N THR A 292 1.05 25.37 -8.97
CA THR A 292 2.10 26.08 -8.21
C THR A 292 1.73 26.33 -6.73
N LEU A 293 0.44 26.51 -6.44
CA LEU A 293 -0.07 26.67 -5.08
C LEU A 293 0.04 25.37 -4.26
N ALA A 294 -0.25 24.21 -4.86
CA ALA A 294 -0.13 22.92 -4.20
C ALA A 294 1.34 22.55 -3.97
N GLU A 295 2.23 22.88 -4.91
CA GLU A 295 3.69 22.73 -4.72
C GLU A 295 4.19 23.61 -3.57
N ARG A 296 3.85 24.91 -3.57
CA ARG A 296 4.22 25.86 -2.51
C ARG A 296 3.72 25.44 -1.13
N LEU A 297 2.52 24.89 -1.03
CA LEU A 297 1.98 24.36 0.23
C LEU A 297 2.62 23.02 0.62
N GLY A 298 2.91 22.15 -0.36
CA GLY A 298 3.50 20.84 -0.17
C GLY A 298 4.94 20.86 0.36
N ASP A 299 5.68 21.92 0.02
CA ASP A 299 7.06 22.16 0.48
C ASP A 299 7.13 23.07 1.73
N ALA A 300 6.02 23.71 2.13
CA ALA A 300 5.98 24.62 3.28
C ALA A 300 5.86 23.85 4.61
N GLN A 301 6.60 24.29 5.64
CA GLN A 301 6.54 23.72 6.99
C GLN A 301 5.23 24.11 7.70
N ILE A 302 4.15 23.40 7.39
CA ILE A 302 2.80 23.68 7.94
C ILE A 302 2.28 22.56 8.84
N VAL A 303 2.69 21.31 8.65
CA VAL A 303 2.17 20.16 9.41
C VAL A 303 2.80 20.11 10.80
N PRO A 304 2.03 20.21 11.90
CA PRO A 304 2.57 20.10 13.26
C PRO A 304 2.78 18.63 13.65
N ILE A 305 3.98 18.30 14.11
CA ILE A 305 4.37 17.02 14.68
C ILE A 305 4.76 17.26 16.14
N LEU A 306 4.20 16.48 17.06
CA LEU A 306 4.55 16.53 18.49
C LEU A 306 5.82 15.70 18.73
N GLU A 307 6.89 16.34 19.21
CA GLU A 307 8.13 15.64 19.53
C GLU A 307 8.03 14.96 20.89
N ASN A 308 8.09 13.63 20.89
CA ASN A 308 8.10 12.82 22.11
C ASN A 308 9.54 12.69 22.65
N SER A 309 10.14 13.81 23.08
CA SER A 309 11.53 13.89 23.55
C SER A 309 11.63 14.15 25.05
N GLU A 310 12.40 13.33 25.77
CA GLU A 310 12.67 13.48 27.22
C GLU A 310 13.16 14.89 27.63
N LYS A 311 13.79 15.62 26.71
CA LYS A 311 14.35 16.96 26.97
C LYS A 311 13.32 18.09 26.84
N ARG A 312 12.22 17.87 26.11
CA ARG A 312 11.14 18.83 25.86
C ARG A 312 9.85 18.07 25.50
N PRO A 313 9.10 17.56 26.49
CA PRO A 313 7.70 17.21 26.25
C PRO A 313 6.96 18.44 25.70
N ASP A 314 6.00 18.19 24.79
CA ASP A 314 5.17 19.20 24.11
C ASP A 314 5.88 20.18 23.14
N ALA A 315 7.10 19.88 22.70
CA ALA A 315 7.71 20.62 21.59
C ALA A 315 7.04 20.28 20.24
N VAL A 316 6.47 21.28 19.57
CA VAL A 316 5.88 21.12 18.22
C VAL A 316 6.95 21.43 17.16
N ARG A 317 7.28 20.46 16.32
CA ARG A 317 8.09 20.64 15.10
C ARG A 317 7.17 20.73 13.89
N PHE A 318 7.47 21.64 12.96
CA PHE A 318 6.74 21.74 11.70
C PHE A 318 7.45 21.00 10.58
N VAL A 319 6.68 20.27 9.78
CA VAL A 319 7.17 19.53 8.60
C VAL A 319 6.40 19.91 7.35
N ALA A 320 7.02 19.67 6.20
CA ALA A 320 6.38 19.83 4.91
C ALA A 320 5.38 18.69 4.67
N PRO A 321 4.18 18.93 4.11
CA PRO A 321 3.23 17.87 3.77
C PRO A 321 3.85 16.73 2.96
N ARG A 322 4.72 17.03 2.00
CA ARG A 322 5.45 16.03 1.19
C ARG A 322 6.45 15.18 1.96
N ALA A 323 6.85 15.60 3.16
CA ALA A 323 7.75 14.86 4.05
C ALA A 323 6.99 14.11 5.17
N CYS A 324 5.65 14.16 5.18
CA CYS A 324 4.80 13.58 6.20
C CYS A 324 3.79 12.61 5.59
N PHE A 325 3.51 11.54 6.33
CA PHE A 325 2.57 10.50 5.93
C PHE A 325 1.28 10.55 6.76
N LEU A 326 0.20 9.95 6.25
CA LEU A 326 -1.16 10.10 6.77
C LEU A 326 -1.70 8.82 7.39
N GLY A 327 -2.20 8.93 8.62
CA GLY A 327 -2.59 7.81 9.47
C GLY A 327 -1.44 7.37 10.39
N ASP A 328 -1.61 6.24 11.06
CA ASP A 328 -0.61 5.69 11.98
C ASP A 328 0.13 4.51 11.34
N SER A 329 1.46 4.47 11.44
CA SER A 329 2.26 3.34 10.95
C SER A 329 3.10 2.70 12.07
N THR A 330 2.73 1.48 12.45
CA THR A 330 3.51 0.61 13.35
C THR A 330 4.83 0.16 12.73
N THR A 331 4.89 0.07 11.39
CA THR A 331 6.09 -0.32 10.63
C THR A 331 7.10 0.82 10.50
N TYR A 332 6.62 2.03 10.21
CA TYR A 332 7.46 3.16 9.79
C TYR A 332 7.47 4.35 10.76
N GLY A 333 6.63 4.38 11.79
CA GLY A 333 6.47 5.52 12.70
C GLY A 333 7.71 5.91 13.50
N ASN A 334 8.67 5.00 13.66
CA ASN A 334 9.95 5.30 14.33
C ASN A 334 10.95 6.04 13.42
N ILE A 335 10.68 6.14 12.11
CA ILE A 335 11.68 6.58 11.12
C ILE A 335 11.17 7.67 10.14
N PHE A 336 9.86 7.73 9.90
CA PHE A 336 9.20 8.79 9.14
C PHE A 336 8.17 9.52 10.02
N ASP A 337 7.89 10.78 9.69
CA ASP A 337 6.85 11.56 10.37
C ASP A 337 5.46 11.17 9.86
N PHE A 338 4.53 10.89 10.77
CA PHE A 338 3.13 10.54 10.50
C PHE A 338 2.18 11.50 11.23
N CYS A 339 1.02 11.76 10.64
CA CYS A 339 -0.02 12.59 11.24
C CYS A 339 -1.44 12.17 10.81
N ASP A 340 -2.42 12.37 11.69
CA ASP A 340 -3.84 12.28 11.35
C ASP A 340 -4.63 13.46 11.94
N PHE A 341 -5.29 14.22 11.07
CA PHE A 341 -6.17 15.33 11.44
C PHE A 341 -7.65 15.05 11.13
N GLY A 342 -8.01 13.81 10.79
CA GLY A 342 -9.33 13.39 10.35
C GLY A 342 -9.52 13.50 8.83
N PRO A 343 -10.54 12.83 8.26
CA PRO A 343 -10.66 12.60 6.82
C PRO A 343 -10.74 13.89 5.98
N GLU A 344 -11.46 14.91 6.46
CA GLU A 344 -11.56 16.21 5.76
C GLU A 344 -10.19 16.90 5.67
N ALA A 345 -9.53 17.10 6.81
CA ALA A 345 -8.20 17.72 6.88
C ALA A 345 -7.14 16.93 6.10
N ASN A 346 -7.17 15.60 6.18
CA ASN A 346 -6.26 14.73 5.45
C ASN A 346 -6.47 14.81 3.92
N SER A 347 -7.68 15.08 3.44
CA SER A 347 -7.94 15.28 2.01
C SER A 347 -7.21 16.52 1.44
N PHE A 348 -7.04 17.56 2.26
CA PHE A 348 -6.19 18.70 1.92
C PHE A 348 -4.70 18.33 1.91
N LEU A 349 -4.22 17.61 2.92
CA LEU A 349 -2.81 17.17 2.96
C LEU A 349 -2.45 16.24 1.79
N LEU A 350 -3.34 15.30 1.42
CA LEU A 350 -3.23 14.51 0.18
C LEU A 350 -3.12 15.40 -1.06
N ARG A 351 -3.94 16.48 -1.14
CA ARG A 351 -3.92 17.40 -2.29
C ARG A 351 -2.62 18.16 -2.43
N VAL A 352 -1.95 18.50 -1.32
CA VAL A 352 -0.66 19.22 -1.33
C VAL A 352 0.56 18.28 -1.28
N GLY A 353 0.36 16.97 -1.24
CA GLY A 353 1.40 15.97 -1.53
C GLY A 353 1.82 15.04 -0.39
N SER A 354 1.11 15.04 0.74
CA SER A 354 1.22 13.94 1.72
C SER A 354 0.71 12.62 1.12
N LYS A 355 1.14 11.50 1.68
CA LYS A 355 0.80 10.14 1.21
C LYS A 355 0.42 9.25 2.41
N HIS A 356 -0.22 8.11 2.18
CA HIS A 356 -0.46 7.14 3.25
C HIS A 356 0.80 6.36 3.64
N GLU A 357 1.69 6.06 2.68
CA GLU A 357 2.92 5.31 2.93
C GLU A 357 4.14 5.92 2.22
N PRO A 358 5.36 5.72 2.77
CA PRO A 358 6.61 5.99 2.08
C PRO A 358 6.79 5.03 0.90
N SER A 359 7.06 5.61 -0.27
CA SER A 359 7.44 4.87 -1.47
C SER A 359 8.85 4.27 -1.34
N ALA A 360 9.15 3.23 -2.12
CA ALA A 360 10.48 2.62 -2.11
C ALA A 360 11.61 3.63 -2.42
N ALA A 361 11.35 4.71 -3.16
CA ALA A 361 12.32 5.77 -3.43
C ALA A 361 12.60 6.64 -2.20
N GLU A 362 11.56 6.93 -1.40
CA GLU A 362 11.70 7.65 -0.14
C GLU A 362 12.43 6.81 0.90
N ILE A 363 12.14 5.50 0.97
CA ILE A 363 12.84 4.53 1.84
C ILE A 363 14.31 4.41 1.42
N ALA A 364 14.60 4.16 0.14
CA ALA A 364 15.98 4.08 -0.36
C ALA A 364 16.77 5.38 -0.13
N GLY A 365 16.14 6.53 -0.38
CA GLY A 365 16.72 7.84 -0.10
C GLY A 365 16.97 8.09 1.39
N MET A 366 16.24 7.43 2.30
CA MET A 366 16.49 7.50 3.73
C MET A 366 17.60 6.54 4.18
N LEU A 367 17.63 5.30 3.65
CA LEU A 367 18.73 4.35 3.87
C LEU A 367 20.08 4.94 3.45
N VAL A 368 20.15 5.61 2.29
CA VAL A 368 21.37 6.30 1.83
C VAL A 368 21.80 7.41 2.80
N ARG A 369 20.85 8.18 3.34
CA ARG A 369 21.16 9.38 4.14
C ARG A 369 21.47 9.08 5.62
N GLN A 370 20.84 8.08 6.22
CA GLN A 370 20.92 7.81 7.66
C GLN A 370 20.94 6.31 8.02
N PRO A 371 21.76 5.46 7.37
CA PRO A 371 21.67 4.00 7.50
C PRO A 371 21.91 3.51 8.93
N ALA A 372 22.94 4.03 9.60
CA ALA A 372 23.28 3.65 10.97
C ALA A 372 22.16 3.98 11.98
N ARG A 373 21.51 5.15 11.84
CA ARG A 373 20.36 5.53 12.69
C ARG A 373 19.20 4.56 12.48
N LEU A 374 18.89 4.25 11.22
CA LEU A 374 17.80 3.33 10.89
C LEU A 374 18.05 1.92 11.44
N LEU A 375 19.26 1.37 11.28
CA LEU A 375 19.59 0.06 11.84
C LEU A 375 19.51 0.05 13.38
N GLN A 376 19.97 1.11 14.05
CA GLN A 376 19.88 1.23 15.51
C GLN A 376 18.43 1.36 16.00
N THR A 377 17.57 2.12 15.29
CA THR A 377 16.17 2.37 15.68
C THR A 377 15.23 1.21 15.32
N LEU A 378 15.53 0.44 14.27
CA LEU A 378 14.66 -0.62 13.75
C LEU A 378 15.10 -2.04 14.15
N GLY A 379 16.40 -2.25 14.38
CA GLY A 379 16.99 -3.59 14.43
C GLY A 379 17.17 -4.22 13.04
N SER A 380 17.90 -5.33 12.97
CA SER A 380 18.26 -6.02 11.71
C SER A 380 17.03 -6.52 10.94
N GLU A 381 16.06 -7.14 11.60
CA GLU A 381 14.87 -7.73 10.96
C GLU A 381 14.02 -6.70 10.21
N LYS A 382 13.68 -5.58 10.86
CA LYS A 382 12.93 -4.50 10.22
C LYS A 382 13.77 -3.78 9.15
N TYR A 383 15.10 -3.73 9.29
CA TYR A 383 15.99 -3.22 8.25
C TYR A 383 15.98 -4.13 7.00
N LEU A 384 15.97 -5.46 7.16
CA LEU A 384 15.79 -6.41 6.07
C LEU A 384 14.44 -6.21 5.37
N GLN A 385 13.35 -5.98 6.11
CA GLN A 385 12.04 -5.65 5.52
C GLN A 385 12.09 -4.39 4.64
N LEU A 386 12.84 -3.34 5.02
CA LEU A 386 13.04 -2.16 4.16
C LEU A 386 13.81 -2.51 2.87
N LEU A 387 14.82 -3.37 2.97
CA LEU A 387 15.59 -3.83 1.81
C LEU A 387 14.75 -4.69 0.87
N ARG A 388 13.86 -5.55 1.38
CA ARG A 388 12.90 -6.33 0.57
C ARG A 388 11.96 -5.42 -0.25
N LYS A 389 11.33 -4.42 0.38
CA LYS A 389 10.46 -3.44 -0.32
C LYS A 389 11.21 -2.63 -1.40
N ILE A 390 12.52 -2.43 -1.22
CA ILE A 390 13.42 -1.82 -2.22
C ILE A 390 13.76 -2.79 -3.35
N ALA A 391 14.01 -4.06 -3.04
CA ALA A 391 14.31 -5.11 -4.02
C ALA A 391 13.12 -5.34 -4.97
N GLU A 392 11.91 -5.50 -4.42
CA GLU A 392 10.64 -5.57 -5.19
C GLU A 392 10.47 -4.39 -6.15
N SER A 393 10.89 -3.20 -5.72
CA SER A 393 10.81 -1.95 -6.50
C SER A 393 12.07 -1.64 -7.34
N ALA A 394 13.08 -2.51 -7.36
CA ALA A 394 14.40 -2.20 -7.93
C ALA A 394 14.36 -1.80 -9.40
N ALA A 395 13.48 -2.41 -10.20
CA ALA A 395 13.28 -2.07 -11.61
C ALA A 395 12.79 -0.62 -11.83
N ASN A 396 12.03 -0.07 -10.87
CA ASN A 396 11.60 1.33 -10.89
C ASN A 396 12.69 2.25 -10.32
N LEU A 397 13.37 1.85 -9.24
CA LEU A 397 14.46 2.63 -8.64
C LEU A 397 15.64 2.85 -9.59
N LYS A 398 15.97 1.87 -10.44
CA LYS A 398 16.99 2.00 -11.51
C LYS A 398 16.73 3.14 -12.50
N LYS A 399 15.50 3.67 -12.58
CA LYS A 399 15.16 4.84 -13.42
C LYS A 399 15.73 6.13 -12.83
N ASP A 400 15.79 6.25 -11.49
CA ASP A 400 16.52 7.31 -10.81
C ASP A 400 18.01 6.93 -10.72
N LYS A 401 18.76 7.36 -11.73
CA LYS A 401 20.20 7.11 -11.83
C LYS A 401 21.00 7.73 -10.68
N ALA A 402 20.52 8.82 -10.07
CA ALA A 402 21.23 9.48 -8.99
C ALA A 402 21.09 8.68 -7.69
N LEU A 403 19.85 8.34 -7.31
CA LEU A 403 19.58 7.53 -6.14
C LEU A 403 20.18 6.12 -6.25
N TRP A 404 20.10 5.49 -7.42
CA TRP A 404 20.69 4.16 -7.65
C TRP A 404 22.22 4.14 -7.47
N GLN A 405 22.92 5.17 -7.96
CA GLN A 405 24.37 5.29 -7.75
C GLN A 405 24.75 5.60 -6.30
N GLN A 406 23.89 6.30 -5.55
CA GLN A 406 24.09 6.51 -4.12
C GLN A 406 23.89 5.20 -3.34
N LEU A 407 22.82 4.44 -3.62
CA LEU A 407 22.51 3.15 -2.97
C LEU A 407 23.64 2.12 -3.18
N LYS A 408 24.29 2.13 -4.34
CA LYS A 408 25.46 1.29 -4.64
C LYS A 408 26.70 1.64 -3.81
N ARG A 409 26.94 2.92 -3.53
CA ARG A 409 28.20 3.43 -2.95
C ARG A 409 28.13 3.69 -1.45
N ALA A 410 26.95 3.97 -0.91
CA ALA A 410 26.77 4.23 0.51
C ALA A 410 26.88 2.92 1.32
N PRO A 411 27.42 2.96 2.56
CA PRO A 411 27.38 1.84 3.48
C PRO A 411 25.98 1.72 4.11
N CYS A 412 25.02 1.29 3.29
CA CYS A 412 23.60 1.20 3.66
C CYS A 412 22.97 -0.17 3.34
N LEU A 413 23.73 -1.12 2.81
CA LEU A 413 23.31 -2.51 2.66
C LEU A 413 23.65 -3.29 3.93
N LEU A 414 22.85 -4.31 4.25
CA LEU A 414 23.03 -5.11 5.46
C LEU A 414 23.91 -6.32 5.14
N ALA A 415 25.13 -6.31 5.64
CA ALA A 415 26.06 -7.42 5.55
C ALA A 415 25.87 -8.41 6.70
N VAL A 416 25.89 -9.70 6.37
CA VAL A 416 25.93 -10.80 7.31
C VAL A 416 27.35 -11.33 7.39
N LYS A 417 27.83 -11.61 8.61
CA LYS A 417 29.11 -12.26 8.86
C LYS A 417 28.92 -13.36 9.90
N GLU A 418 29.46 -14.54 9.64
CA GLU A 418 29.35 -15.68 10.56
C GLU A 418 30.59 -15.78 11.44
N VAL A 419 30.41 -15.57 12.75
CA VAL A 419 31.50 -15.51 13.74
C VAL A 419 31.39 -16.68 14.70
N VAL A 420 32.52 -17.35 14.95
CA VAL A 420 32.62 -18.51 15.87
C VAL A 420 32.42 -18.03 17.32
N ARG A 421 31.60 -18.74 18.10
CA ARG A 421 31.53 -18.56 19.56
C ARG A 421 32.85 -18.96 20.22
N VAL A 422 33.45 -18.06 21.00
CA VAL A 422 34.83 -18.21 21.52
C VAL A 422 34.92 -19.10 22.78
N ASP A 423 33.79 -19.46 23.39
CA ASP A 423 33.72 -20.04 24.76
C ASP A 423 34.00 -21.55 24.88
N SER A 424 34.42 -22.25 23.80
CA SER A 424 34.68 -23.71 23.84
C SER A 424 36.07 -24.12 23.32
N GLU A 425 37.05 -24.21 24.23
CA GLU A 425 38.36 -24.84 23.99
C GLU A 425 38.30 -26.39 23.85
N LYS A 426 37.16 -26.97 23.46
CA LYS A 426 37.04 -28.42 23.21
C LYS A 426 37.16 -28.73 21.72
N VAL A 427 37.64 -29.93 21.44
CA VAL A 427 38.09 -30.40 20.12
C VAL A 427 37.07 -30.08 19.03
N ARG A 428 37.56 -29.47 17.95
CA ARG A 428 36.77 -29.11 16.76
C ARG A 428 36.31 -30.37 16.03
N ASP A 429 35.01 -30.60 15.98
CA ASP A 429 34.38 -31.36 14.88
C ASP A 429 33.84 -30.35 13.85
N PRO A 430 34.09 -30.52 12.55
CA PRO A 430 33.75 -29.51 11.53
C PRO A 430 32.27 -29.51 11.09
N ASP A 431 31.43 -30.40 11.63
CA ASP A 431 30.02 -30.55 11.23
C ASP A 431 28.98 -29.93 12.20
N ASP A 432 29.40 -29.34 13.33
CA ASP A 432 28.49 -28.67 14.28
C ASP A 432 28.08 -27.25 13.79
N GLU A 433 26.96 -27.16 13.06
CA GLU A 433 26.41 -25.88 12.57
C GLU A 433 25.94 -24.92 13.69
N GLU A 434 25.75 -25.40 14.94
CA GLU A 434 25.32 -24.60 16.09
C GLU A 434 26.37 -23.60 16.65
N MET A 435 27.60 -23.62 16.13
CA MET A 435 28.73 -22.84 16.69
C MET A 435 28.84 -21.39 16.17
N PHE A 436 28.09 -20.99 15.15
CA PHE A 436 28.23 -19.69 14.48
C PHE A 436 27.11 -18.71 14.82
N ILE A 437 27.47 -17.47 15.16
CA ILE A 437 26.51 -16.35 15.31
C ILE A 437 26.56 -15.49 14.04
N LYS A 438 25.39 -15.14 13.52
CA LYS A 438 25.23 -14.13 12.46
C LYS A 438 25.35 -12.73 13.05
N GLU A 439 26.45 -12.05 12.76
CA GLU A 439 26.67 -10.64 13.03
C GLU A 439 26.17 -9.81 11.85
N TYR A 440 25.34 -8.79 12.12
CA TYR A 440 24.83 -7.87 11.11
C TYR A 440 25.57 -6.53 11.17
N SER A 441 26.06 -6.07 10.02
CA SER A 441 26.77 -4.80 9.88
C SER A 441 26.33 -4.04 8.63
N LEU A 442 26.72 -2.78 8.48
CA LEU A 442 26.41 -1.96 7.31
C LEU A 442 27.64 -1.85 6.41
N ALA A 443 27.48 -2.20 5.13
CA ALA A 443 28.54 -2.17 4.13
C ALA A 443 28.03 -1.62 2.79
N SER A 444 28.95 -1.28 1.89
CA SER A 444 28.62 -0.93 0.50
C SER A 444 28.65 -2.17 -0.40
N ALA A 445 27.92 -2.14 -1.52
CA ALA A 445 27.82 -3.30 -2.44
C ALA A 445 29.18 -3.90 -2.86
N PRO A 446 30.23 -3.11 -3.17
CA PRO A 446 31.54 -3.64 -3.58
C PRO A 446 32.36 -4.30 -2.45
N GLU A 447 32.01 -4.09 -1.19
CA GLU A 447 32.73 -4.64 -0.02
C GLU A 447 32.19 -6.02 0.41
N MET A 448 31.12 -6.47 -0.23
CA MET A 448 30.36 -7.67 0.11
C MET A 448 30.49 -8.74 -0.98
N VAL A 449 30.04 -9.96 -0.69
CA VAL A 449 29.92 -11.06 -1.67
C VAL A 449 28.55 -11.73 -1.63
N ILE A 450 28.09 -12.26 -2.77
CA ILE A 450 26.89 -13.12 -2.86
C ILE A 450 27.36 -14.59 -2.88
N VAL A 451 26.70 -15.47 -2.12
CA VAL A 451 27.14 -16.85 -1.92
C VAL A 451 26.49 -17.79 -2.94
N ASP A 452 27.18 -18.06 -4.04
CA ASP A 452 26.79 -19.06 -5.05
C ASP A 452 27.58 -20.39 -4.96
N ASP A 453 28.71 -20.41 -4.26
CA ASP A 453 29.46 -21.63 -3.92
C ASP A 453 29.56 -21.79 -2.41
N PHE A 454 28.60 -22.52 -1.83
CA PHE A 454 28.55 -22.81 -0.40
C PHE A 454 29.78 -23.60 0.10
N GLY A 455 30.40 -24.42 -0.77
CA GLY A 455 31.60 -25.18 -0.44
C GLY A 455 32.84 -24.29 -0.30
N THR A 456 32.95 -23.23 -1.10
CA THR A 456 33.98 -22.19 -0.90
C THR A 456 33.61 -21.24 0.24
N PHE A 457 32.32 -20.93 0.43
CA PHE A 457 31.86 -20.11 1.54
C PHE A 457 32.27 -20.70 2.89
N ARG A 458 31.99 -22.00 3.14
CA ARG A 458 32.36 -22.67 4.40
C ARG A 458 33.85 -22.55 4.77
N ILE A 459 34.74 -22.49 3.78
CA ILE A 459 36.19 -22.34 3.97
C ILE A 459 36.56 -20.93 4.47
N PHE A 460 35.84 -19.90 4.03
CA PHE A 460 36.19 -18.49 4.24
C PHE A 460 35.15 -17.69 5.07
N GLN A 461 34.07 -18.33 5.55
CA GLN A 461 32.88 -17.69 6.17
C GLN A 461 33.22 -16.70 7.30
N SER A 462 34.22 -17.00 8.13
CA SER A 462 34.66 -16.15 9.24
C SER A 462 35.26 -14.79 8.83
N SER A 463 35.61 -14.63 7.56
CA SER A 463 36.30 -13.46 7.00
C SER A 463 35.52 -12.78 5.87
N LEU A 464 34.38 -13.34 5.47
CA LEU A 464 33.51 -12.79 4.43
C LEU A 464 32.41 -11.91 5.04
N MET A 465 32.05 -10.84 4.32
CA MET A 465 30.81 -10.10 4.53
C MET A 465 29.87 -10.46 3.38
N THR A 466 28.79 -11.18 3.67
CA THR A 466 27.89 -11.69 2.63
C THR A 466 26.60 -10.89 2.55
N ALA A 467 25.97 -10.90 1.38
CA ALA A 467 24.55 -10.58 1.28
C ALA A 467 23.71 -11.51 2.18
N PRO A 468 22.54 -11.08 2.65
CA PRO A 468 21.56 -11.97 3.26
C PRO A 468 21.11 -13.04 2.26
N GLN A 469 21.04 -14.29 2.69
CA GLN A 469 20.69 -15.45 1.85
C GLN A 469 19.17 -15.51 1.59
N GLU A 470 18.68 -14.56 0.80
CA GLU A 470 17.29 -14.48 0.32
C GLU A 470 17.33 -14.10 -1.17
N GLU A 471 16.75 -14.92 -2.05
CA GLU A 471 16.84 -14.75 -3.53
C GLU A 471 16.54 -13.32 -3.98
N VAL A 472 15.47 -12.71 -3.45
CA VAL A 472 15.04 -11.33 -3.74
C VAL A 472 16.10 -10.29 -3.34
N LEU A 473 16.82 -10.51 -2.24
CA LEU A 473 17.91 -9.64 -1.81
C LEU A 473 19.20 -9.92 -2.59
N GLU A 474 19.53 -11.18 -2.89
CA GLU A 474 20.67 -11.52 -3.73
C GLU A 474 20.55 -10.88 -5.12
N ASP A 475 19.37 -10.90 -5.73
CA ASP A 475 19.09 -10.20 -6.99
C ASP A 475 19.25 -8.67 -6.90
N LEU A 476 18.81 -8.04 -5.80
CA LEU A 476 19.03 -6.61 -5.55
C LEU A 476 20.54 -6.30 -5.43
N TYR A 477 21.29 -7.12 -4.71
CA TYR A 477 22.71 -6.90 -4.45
C TYR A 477 23.52 -7.15 -5.75
N ALA A 478 23.18 -8.20 -6.51
CA ALA A 478 23.75 -8.45 -7.84
C ALA A 478 23.47 -7.30 -8.80
N ALA A 479 22.26 -6.71 -8.74
CA ALA A 479 21.88 -5.53 -9.50
C ALA A 479 22.60 -4.23 -9.07
N LEU A 480 23.10 -4.17 -7.83
CA LEU A 480 23.98 -3.12 -7.32
C LEU A 480 25.47 -3.42 -7.59
N GLU A 481 25.75 -4.50 -8.32
CA GLU A 481 27.09 -5.00 -8.70
C GLU A 481 27.92 -5.55 -7.52
N THR A 482 27.28 -6.09 -6.48
CA THR A 482 27.95 -6.95 -5.51
C THR A 482 28.52 -8.19 -6.22
N PRO A 483 29.81 -8.54 -6.04
CA PRO A 483 30.42 -9.69 -6.69
C PRO A 483 29.89 -11.03 -6.18
N TRP A 484 29.81 -12.01 -7.08
CA TRP A 484 29.51 -13.41 -6.76
C TRP A 484 30.77 -14.12 -6.27
N LEU A 485 30.66 -14.92 -5.21
CA LEU A 485 31.79 -15.58 -4.56
C LEU A 485 32.58 -16.44 -5.54
N SER A 486 31.93 -17.24 -6.38
CA SER A 486 32.59 -18.09 -7.39
C SER A 486 33.49 -17.33 -8.36
N LYS A 487 33.17 -16.05 -8.66
CA LYS A 487 33.96 -15.19 -9.56
C LYS A 487 35.21 -14.60 -8.91
N LEU A 488 35.31 -14.70 -7.59
CA LEU A 488 36.48 -14.28 -6.81
C LEU A 488 37.44 -15.44 -6.52
N VAL A 489 37.07 -16.69 -6.82
CA VAL A 489 37.94 -17.86 -6.57
C VAL A 489 38.95 -18.05 -7.70
N GLU A 490 40.22 -18.19 -7.33
CA GLU A 490 41.33 -18.55 -8.21
C GLU A 490 41.96 -19.87 -7.72
N ASP A 491 41.83 -20.95 -8.50
CA ASP A 491 42.34 -22.28 -8.16
C ASP A 491 43.73 -22.54 -8.80
N ASP A 492 44.77 -22.73 -7.97
CA ASP A 492 46.11 -23.21 -8.38
C ASP A 492 46.21 -24.73 -8.15
N GLN A 493 46.24 -25.52 -9.23
CA GLN A 493 46.37 -26.98 -9.16
C GLN A 493 47.85 -27.41 -9.14
N ARG A 494 48.25 -28.17 -8.14
CA ARG A 494 49.59 -28.77 -8.02
C ARG A 494 49.50 -30.29 -8.01
N MET A 495 50.35 -30.93 -8.81
CA MET A 495 50.42 -32.38 -8.96
C MET A 495 51.85 -32.88 -8.73
N GLY A 496 51.96 -34.05 -8.11
CA GLY A 496 53.21 -34.77 -7.94
C GLY A 496 53.69 -35.45 -9.23
N VAL A 497 54.79 -36.20 -9.13
CA VAL A 497 55.33 -36.95 -10.25
C VAL A 497 54.36 -38.06 -10.66
N LEU A 498 54.29 -38.36 -11.97
CA LEU A 498 53.52 -39.49 -12.48
C LEU A 498 54.05 -40.82 -11.93
N LEU A 499 53.14 -41.67 -11.46
CA LEU A 499 53.49 -43.01 -10.98
C LEU A 499 53.97 -43.90 -12.14
N LYS A 500 54.92 -44.79 -11.87
CA LYS A 500 55.40 -45.76 -12.88
C LYS A 500 54.33 -46.79 -13.24
N ASP A 501 53.52 -47.20 -12.25
CA ASP A 501 52.32 -48.01 -12.47
C ASP A 501 51.13 -47.09 -12.80
N GLN A 502 50.51 -47.33 -13.95
CA GLN A 502 49.33 -46.62 -14.45
C GLN A 502 48.11 -47.56 -14.58
N THR A 503 48.20 -48.81 -14.11
CA THR A 503 47.14 -49.81 -14.28
C THR A 503 45.85 -49.45 -13.54
N SER A 504 45.93 -48.72 -12.43
CA SER A 504 44.77 -48.20 -11.69
C SER A 504 44.05 -47.11 -12.50
N ALA A 505 44.79 -46.14 -13.02
CA ALA A 505 44.27 -45.07 -13.88
C ALA A 505 43.64 -45.63 -15.18
N GLN A 506 44.29 -46.60 -15.83
CA GLN A 506 43.75 -47.26 -17.03
C GLN A 506 42.45 -48.04 -16.75
N ARG A 507 42.36 -48.71 -15.59
CA ARG A 507 41.11 -49.36 -15.14
C ARG A 507 40.01 -48.33 -14.88
N LEU A 508 40.34 -47.23 -14.21
CA LEU A 508 39.42 -46.13 -13.94
C LEU A 508 38.94 -45.45 -15.24
N GLN A 509 39.80 -45.22 -16.23
CA GLN A 509 39.42 -44.66 -17.53
C GLN A 509 38.36 -45.50 -18.24
N LYS A 510 38.57 -46.83 -18.28
CA LYS A 510 37.59 -47.77 -18.84
C LYS A 510 36.28 -47.74 -18.06
N LEU A 511 36.35 -47.72 -16.73
CA LEU A 511 35.18 -47.61 -15.86
C LEU A 511 34.39 -46.32 -16.11
N ILE A 512 35.06 -45.16 -16.17
CA ILE A 512 34.41 -43.85 -16.42
C ILE A 512 33.67 -43.87 -17.77
N VAL A 513 34.32 -44.31 -18.85
CA VAL A 513 33.69 -44.36 -20.19
C VAL A 513 32.49 -45.32 -20.21
N GLU A 514 32.61 -46.49 -19.57
CA GLU A 514 31.54 -47.48 -19.45
C GLU A 514 30.33 -46.95 -18.65
N ARG A 515 30.60 -46.33 -17.50
CA ARG A 515 29.57 -45.89 -16.54
C ARG A 515 28.93 -44.56 -16.90
N CYS A 516 29.68 -43.62 -17.48
CA CYS A 516 29.11 -42.39 -18.04
C CYS A 516 28.11 -42.69 -19.16
N ARG A 517 28.29 -43.78 -19.92
CA ARG A 517 27.32 -44.22 -20.94
C ARG A 517 25.97 -44.66 -20.33
N LEU A 518 25.95 -45.16 -19.10
CA LEU A 518 24.73 -45.44 -18.35
C LEU A 518 24.12 -44.16 -17.76
N PHE A 519 24.94 -43.34 -17.10
CA PHE A 519 24.50 -42.08 -16.49
C PHE A 519 23.86 -41.11 -17.51
N LEU A 520 24.44 -40.99 -18.71
CA LEU A 520 23.92 -40.12 -19.77
C LEU A 520 22.68 -40.69 -20.51
N HIS A 521 22.27 -41.94 -20.26
CA HIS A 521 21.14 -42.56 -20.96
C HIS A 521 19.81 -41.85 -20.65
N ASP A 522 19.64 -41.42 -19.40
CA ASP A 522 18.40 -40.82 -18.91
C ASP A 522 18.42 -39.28 -18.98
N HIS A 523 19.47 -38.70 -19.60
CA HIS A 523 19.64 -37.27 -19.81
C HIS A 523 19.26 -36.88 -21.25
N THR A 524 18.56 -35.75 -21.40
CA THR A 524 18.20 -35.22 -22.72
C THR A 524 19.40 -34.55 -23.42
N ALA A 525 19.45 -34.65 -24.75
CA ALA A 525 20.62 -34.24 -25.54
C ALA A 525 20.95 -32.73 -25.47
N ASP A 526 20.01 -31.90 -25.05
CA ASP A 526 20.19 -30.47 -24.80
C ASP A 526 20.96 -30.18 -23.49
N VAL A 527 20.89 -31.06 -22.48
CA VAL A 527 21.62 -30.91 -21.20
C VAL A 527 23.05 -31.45 -21.30
N ILE A 528 23.26 -32.48 -22.12
CA ILE A 528 24.56 -33.13 -22.34
C ILE A 528 25.54 -32.17 -23.03
N ARG A 529 26.78 -32.13 -22.54
CA ARG A 529 27.92 -31.38 -23.10
C ARG A 529 28.81 -32.28 -23.96
N HIS A 530 29.20 -33.45 -23.46
CA HIS A 530 29.97 -34.45 -24.20
C HIS A 530 29.40 -35.85 -23.93
N ASP A 531 29.31 -36.67 -24.98
CA ASP A 531 28.81 -38.04 -24.88
C ASP A 531 29.92 -39.04 -24.50
N ALA A 532 29.53 -40.30 -24.26
CA ALA A 532 30.50 -41.34 -23.90
C ALA A 532 31.53 -41.62 -25.01
N ARG A 533 31.21 -41.36 -26.30
CA ARG A 533 32.18 -41.49 -27.41
C ARG A 533 33.23 -40.38 -27.38
N TRP A 534 32.82 -39.15 -27.07
CA TRP A 534 33.74 -38.05 -26.86
C TRP A 534 34.71 -38.35 -25.71
N LEU A 535 34.21 -38.86 -24.57
CA LEU A 535 35.09 -39.28 -23.47
C LEU A 535 36.07 -40.38 -23.89
N GLU A 536 35.61 -41.40 -24.62
CA GLU A 536 36.44 -42.50 -25.12
C GLU A 536 37.61 -42.03 -26.01
N GLN A 537 37.46 -40.89 -26.70
CA GLN A 537 38.47 -40.30 -27.59
C GLN A 537 39.32 -39.18 -26.96
N ASN A 538 38.80 -38.46 -25.96
CA ASN A 538 39.38 -37.18 -25.49
C ASN A 538 39.74 -37.19 -23.98
N LEU A 539 39.23 -38.15 -23.19
CA LEU A 539 39.58 -38.30 -21.77
C LEU A 539 40.77 -39.25 -21.62
N THR A 540 41.84 -38.78 -20.98
CA THR A 540 42.96 -39.62 -20.50
C THR A 540 43.00 -39.58 -18.97
N VAL A 541 43.19 -40.72 -18.30
CA VAL A 541 43.39 -40.77 -16.85
C VAL A 541 44.85 -41.08 -16.55
N LYS A 542 45.47 -40.35 -15.62
CA LYS A 542 46.87 -40.54 -15.20
C LYS A 542 46.99 -40.60 -13.68
N ALA A 543 47.74 -41.58 -13.18
CA ALA A 543 48.05 -41.72 -11.76
C ALA A 543 49.28 -40.88 -11.37
N THR A 544 49.18 -40.10 -10.29
CA THR A 544 50.22 -39.25 -9.70
C THR A 544 50.40 -39.54 -8.21
N GLU A 545 51.54 -39.16 -7.65
CA GLU A 545 51.87 -39.32 -6.23
C GLU A 545 50.94 -38.52 -5.31
N PHE A 546 50.63 -37.27 -5.66
CA PHE A 546 49.72 -36.41 -4.88
C PHE A 546 49.01 -35.37 -5.76
N LEU A 547 47.86 -34.89 -5.30
CA LEU A 547 47.16 -33.73 -5.86
C LEU A 547 46.81 -32.75 -4.75
N GLN A 548 47.02 -31.47 -5.02
CA GLN A 548 46.67 -30.37 -4.12
C GLN A 548 46.05 -29.24 -4.93
N ILE A 549 44.95 -28.68 -4.45
CA ILE A 549 44.33 -27.48 -5.01
C ILE A 549 44.49 -26.37 -3.98
N THR A 550 45.16 -25.29 -4.36
CA THR A 550 45.23 -24.08 -3.55
C THR A 550 44.17 -23.10 -4.05
N ARG A 551 43.06 -22.97 -3.32
CA ARG A 551 42.04 -21.95 -3.62
C ARG A 551 42.48 -20.63 -3.02
N ARG A 552 42.54 -19.58 -3.83
CA ARG A 552 42.80 -18.20 -3.40
C ARG A 552 41.56 -17.36 -3.64
N LEU A 553 41.28 -16.45 -2.72
CA LEU A 553 40.15 -15.53 -2.87
C LEU A 553 40.64 -14.14 -3.28
N LYS A 554 40.33 -13.72 -4.51
CA LYS A 554 40.76 -12.48 -5.10
C LYS A 554 40.28 -11.26 -4.30
N GLY A 555 41.20 -10.35 -4.01
CA GLY A 555 40.95 -9.19 -3.13
C GLY A 555 41.18 -9.47 -1.64
N TYR A 556 41.22 -10.75 -1.23
CA TYR A 556 41.47 -11.17 0.14
C TYR A 556 42.86 -11.81 0.26
N ARG A 557 43.51 -11.67 1.41
CA ARG A 557 44.82 -12.30 1.68
C ARG A 557 44.66 -13.73 2.21
N MET A 558 43.73 -14.49 1.61
CA MET A 558 43.35 -15.82 2.06
C MET A 558 43.69 -16.87 0.99
N GLN A 559 44.28 -17.96 1.44
CA GLN A 559 44.55 -19.14 0.63
C GLN A 559 44.25 -20.38 1.46
N PHE A 560 43.57 -21.36 0.86
CA PHE A 560 43.29 -22.65 1.46
C PHE A 560 43.90 -23.75 0.60
N LEU A 561 44.67 -24.65 1.20
CA LEU A 561 45.28 -25.79 0.51
C LEU A 561 44.49 -27.05 0.83
N GLU A 562 43.81 -27.57 -0.18
CA GLU A 562 43.01 -28.78 -0.12
C GLU A 562 43.80 -29.92 -0.77
N LYS A 563 44.04 -31.02 -0.05
CA LYS A 563 44.53 -32.25 -0.68
C LYS A 563 43.37 -32.89 -1.43
N ARG A 564 43.63 -33.31 -2.67
CA ARG A 564 42.66 -34.01 -3.52
C ARG A 564 43.21 -35.37 -3.90
N THR A 565 42.30 -36.25 -4.28
CA THR A 565 42.55 -37.56 -4.87
C THR A 565 42.21 -37.61 -6.35
N ALA A 566 41.38 -36.69 -6.85
CA ALA A 566 41.11 -36.51 -8.28
C ALA A 566 41.01 -35.02 -8.68
N ALA A 567 41.60 -34.66 -9.82
CA ALA A 567 41.52 -33.33 -10.41
C ALA A 567 41.52 -33.39 -11.94
N LEU A 568 40.64 -32.61 -12.58
CA LEU A 568 40.60 -32.49 -14.04
C LEU A 568 41.47 -31.31 -14.49
N HIS A 569 42.37 -31.58 -15.42
CA HIS A 569 43.20 -30.60 -16.11
C HIS A 569 42.84 -30.54 -17.60
N ARG A 570 42.84 -29.33 -18.17
CA ARG A 570 42.53 -29.05 -19.58
C ARG A 570 43.32 -27.83 -20.05
N GLU A 571 44.11 -27.98 -21.11
CA GLU A 571 44.77 -26.87 -21.78
C GLU A 571 43.91 -26.33 -22.93
N THR A 572 43.12 -27.18 -23.58
CA THR A 572 42.22 -26.83 -24.68
C THR A 572 40.80 -27.42 -24.50
N LYS A 573 39.95 -27.23 -25.51
CA LYS A 573 38.59 -27.80 -25.54
C LYS A 573 38.56 -29.28 -25.94
N ARG A 574 39.65 -29.88 -26.42
CA ARG A 574 39.70 -31.26 -26.95
C ARG A 574 40.56 -32.22 -26.13
N ASP A 575 41.34 -31.73 -25.19
CA ASP A 575 42.03 -32.55 -24.20
C ASP A 575 41.30 -32.49 -22.85
N ALA A 576 41.27 -33.63 -22.17
CA ALA A 576 40.82 -33.76 -20.81
C ALA A 576 41.73 -34.78 -20.12
N THR A 577 42.65 -34.31 -19.26
CA THR A 577 43.48 -35.20 -18.45
C THR A 577 42.96 -35.21 -17.02
N LEU A 578 42.37 -36.32 -16.59
CA LEU A 578 42.02 -36.56 -15.19
C LEU A 578 43.25 -37.12 -14.48
N TYR A 579 43.82 -36.34 -13.56
CA TYR A 579 44.83 -36.84 -12.65
C TYR A 579 44.17 -37.46 -11.43
N VAL A 580 44.70 -38.60 -10.97
CA VAL A 580 44.23 -39.30 -9.75
C VAL A 580 45.40 -39.80 -8.89
N THR A 581 45.19 -39.95 -7.59
CA THR A 581 46.13 -40.63 -6.69
C THR A 581 45.97 -42.16 -6.75
N ALA A 582 46.91 -42.91 -6.18
CA ALA A 582 46.89 -44.38 -6.21
C ALA A 582 45.64 -44.98 -5.53
N GLN A 583 45.19 -44.36 -4.44
CA GLN A 583 43.86 -44.52 -3.86
C GLN A 583 43.07 -43.25 -4.23
N PHE A 584 41.93 -43.40 -4.90
CA PHE A 584 41.12 -42.28 -5.37
C PHE A 584 39.68 -42.38 -4.86
N ASP A 585 39.09 -41.23 -4.56
CA ASP A 585 37.69 -41.09 -4.18
C ASP A 585 36.81 -40.99 -5.44
N LEU A 586 35.76 -41.83 -5.52
CA LEU A 586 34.83 -41.84 -6.65
C LEU A 586 33.91 -40.61 -6.69
N TYR A 587 33.65 -39.96 -5.55
CA TYR A 587 32.93 -38.70 -5.50
C TYR A 587 33.77 -37.57 -6.09
N GLU A 588 35.06 -37.49 -5.76
CA GLU A 588 35.96 -36.50 -6.34
C GLU A 588 36.18 -36.73 -7.85
N VAL A 589 36.33 -37.98 -8.27
CA VAL A 589 36.35 -38.35 -9.70
C VAL A 589 35.06 -37.89 -10.39
N SER A 590 33.90 -38.09 -9.76
CA SER A 590 32.61 -37.65 -10.28
C SER A 590 32.54 -36.13 -10.41
N ARG A 591 32.96 -35.38 -9.38
CA ARG A 591 33.04 -33.91 -9.41
C ARG A 591 33.97 -33.40 -10.50
N ALA A 592 35.15 -33.99 -10.66
CA ALA A 592 36.12 -33.61 -11.68
C ALA A 592 35.58 -33.82 -13.11
N VAL A 593 35.00 -35.00 -13.38
CA VAL A 593 34.52 -35.39 -14.72
C VAL A 593 33.19 -34.73 -15.11
N MET A 594 32.33 -34.37 -14.14
CA MET A 594 30.99 -33.81 -14.41
C MET A 594 31.00 -32.58 -15.33
N SER A 595 32.03 -31.74 -15.23
CA SER A 595 32.22 -30.55 -16.08
C SER A 595 32.39 -30.84 -17.58
N LEU A 596 32.70 -32.09 -17.93
CA LEU A 596 32.74 -32.61 -19.31
C LEU A 596 31.36 -33.15 -19.73
N LEU A 597 30.62 -33.77 -18.81
CA LEU A 597 29.38 -34.50 -19.07
C LEU A 597 28.19 -33.58 -19.33
N LEU A 598 27.92 -32.64 -18.43
CA LEU A 598 26.70 -31.83 -18.43
C LEU A 598 27.01 -30.32 -18.59
N LYS A 599 26.06 -29.57 -19.15
CA LYS A 599 26.19 -28.10 -19.30
C LYS A 599 25.92 -27.34 -18.00
N ARG A 600 25.02 -27.86 -17.16
CA ARG A 600 24.60 -27.30 -15.85
C ARG A 600 24.31 -28.46 -14.88
N PRO A 601 25.33 -29.05 -14.24
CA PRO A 601 25.12 -30.13 -13.26
C PRO A 601 24.55 -29.59 -11.94
N ARG A 602 23.69 -30.39 -11.30
CA ARG A 602 23.08 -30.17 -9.99
C ARG A 602 23.72 -31.09 -8.95
N GLN A 603 23.52 -30.81 -7.66
CA GLN A 603 24.10 -31.63 -6.57
C GLN A 603 23.76 -33.13 -6.68
N GLN A 604 22.52 -33.44 -7.07
CA GLN A 604 22.04 -34.82 -7.28
C GLN A 604 22.82 -35.55 -8.39
N ASP A 605 23.25 -34.84 -9.44
CA ASP A 605 23.91 -35.41 -10.60
C ASP A 605 25.31 -35.96 -10.22
N PHE A 606 26.01 -35.30 -9.30
CA PHE A 606 27.31 -35.75 -8.77
C PHE A 606 27.20 -37.04 -7.96
N LEU A 607 26.24 -37.10 -7.02
CA LEU A 607 25.98 -38.27 -6.17
C LEU A 607 25.46 -39.47 -6.98
N ALA A 608 24.68 -39.21 -8.03
CA ALA A 608 24.22 -40.24 -8.96
C ALA A 608 25.40 -40.85 -9.74
N LEU A 609 26.31 -40.03 -10.28
CA LEU A 609 27.47 -40.54 -11.00
C LEU A 609 28.42 -41.35 -10.10
N GLU A 610 28.66 -40.88 -8.88
CA GLU A 610 29.42 -41.61 -7.85
C GLU A 610 28.81 -42.99 -7.60
N THR A 611 27.51 -43.04 -7.30
CA THR A 611 26.75 -44.28 -7.05
C THR A 611 26.85 -45.27 -8.24
N ILE A 612 26.88 -44.75 -9.48
CA ILE A 612 26.98 -45.55 -10.71
C ILE A 612 28.42 -46.03 -10.96
N LEU A 613 29.44 -45.28 -10.55
CA LEU A 613 30.85 -45.70 -10.60
C LEU A 613 31.15 -46.78 -9.55
N GLU A 614 30.62 -46.63 -8.34
CA GLU A 614 30.82 -47.56 -7.21
C GLU A 614 30.03 -48.88 -7.37
N SER A 615 28.78 -48.82 -7.82
CA SER A 615 27.90 -50.00 -7.89
C SER A 615 28.33 -51.00 -8.99
N ASP A 616 28.24 -52.30 -8.73
CA ASP A 616 28.39 -53.32 -9.78
C ASP A 616 27.26 -53.28 -10.83
N LEU A 617 27.55 -53.71 -12.06
CA LEU A 617 26.56 -53.80 -13.15
C LEU A 617 25.32 -54.63 -12.77
N ARG A 618 25.48 -55.69 -11.96
CA ARG A 618 24.34 -56.49 -11.46
C ARG A 618 23.44 -55.67 -10.53
N ARG A 619 24.04 -54.91 -9.60
CA ARG A 619 23.33 -54.01 -8.66
C ARG A 619 22.65 -52.86 -9.41
N LEU A 620 23.29 -52.32 -10.44
CA LEU A 620 22.68 -51.34 -11.34
C LEU A 620 21.50 -51.92 -12.14
N LYS A 621 21.57 -53.17 -12.62
CA LYS A 621 20.42 -53.84 -13.26
C LYS A 621 19.22 -53.91 -12.32
N THR A 622 19.43 -54.31 -11.07
CA THR A 622 18.37 -54.35 -10.05
C THR A 622 17.81 -52.96 -9.71
N LYS A 623 18.65 -51.91 -9.78
CA LYS A 623 18.24 -50.50 -9.66
C LYS A 623 17.57 -49.92 -10.92
N GLY A 624 17.35 -50.71 -11.98
CA GLY A 624 16.61 -50.30 -13.19
C GLY A 624 17.47 -49.81 -14.37
N TYR A 625 18.80 -49.73 -14.24
CA TYR A 625 19.67 -49.25 -15.32
C TYR A 625 19.80 -50.26 -16.48
N ASN A 626 19.80 -49.76 -17.71
CA ASN A 626 19.92 -50.56 -18.94
C ASN A 626 21.36 -51.04 -19.21
N VAL A 627 21.83 -52.00 -18.41
CA VAL A 627 23.20 -52.56 -18.49
C VAL A 627 23.37 -53.69 -19.50
N ASP A 628 22.30 -54.19 -20.12
CA ASP A 628 22.34 -55.45 -20.89
C ASP A 628 23.25 -55.38 -22.13
N ARG A 629 23.38 -54.20 -22.74
CA ARG A 629 24.34 -53.98 -23.83
C ARG A 629 25.79 -54.13 -23.38
N ILE A 630 26.11 -53.63 -22.18
CA ILE A 630 27.46 -53.67 -21.59
C ILE A 630 27.79 -55.10 -21.14
N LEU A 631 26.83 -55.79 -20.51
CA LEU A 631 26.98 -57.20 -20.12
C LEU A 631 27.20 -58.11 -21.34
N ARG A 632 26.48 -57.91 -22.45
CA ARG A 632 26.71 -58.65 -23.70
C ARG A 632 28.10 -58.38 -24.29
N GLN A 633 28.55 -57.12 -24.27
CA GLN A 633 29.89 -56.77 -24.75
C GLN A 633 30.98 -57.44 -23.89
N LYS A 634 30.90 -57.34 -22.56
CA LYS A 634 31.84 -58.04 -21.65
C LYS A 634 31.81 -59.56 -21.81
N ALA A 635 30.64 -60.16 -22.04
CA ALA A 635 30.51 -61.60 -22.27
C ALA A 635 30.93 -62.05 -23.69
N ALA A 636 31.12 -61.12 -24.63
CA ALA A 636 31.75 -61.39 -25.92
C ALA A 636 33.27 -61.22 -25.81
N GLU A 637 33.74 -60.13 -25.20
CA GLU A 637 35.16 -59.88 -24.91
C GLU A 637 35.76 -61.00 -24.04
N SER A 638 35.06 -61.49 -23.00
CA SER A 638 35.55 -62.60 -22.19
C SER A 638 35.62 -63.90 -22.99
N ARG A 639 34.64 -64.21 -23.85
CA ARG A 639 34.67 -65.40 -24.73
C ARG A 639 35.78 -65.33 -25.77
N ILE A 640 36.06 -64.14 -26.30
CA ILE A 640 37.20 -63.92 -27.22
C ILE A 640 38.52 -64.10 -26.47
N ALA A 641 38.69 -63.43 -25.31
CA ALA A 641 39.91 -63.54 -24.50
C ALA A 641 40.15 -64.96 -23.94
N GLU A 642 39.09 -65.68 -23.57
CA GLU A 642 39.14 -67.09 -23.17
C GLU A 642 39.54 -67.97 -24.36
N SER A 643 38.96 -67.74 -25.55
CA SER A 643 39.39 -68.43 -26.78
C SER A 643 40.84 -68.13 -27.19
N GLU A 644 41.36 -66.92 -26.90
CA GLU A 644 42.76 -66.56 -27.11
C GLU A 644 43.69 -67.17 -26.06
N ARG A 645 43.25 -67.31 -24.81
CA ARG A 645 44.00 -68.00 -23.76
C ARG A 645 44.09 -69.49 -24.07
N VAL A 646 42.97 -70.14 -24.38
CA VAL A 646 42.92 -71.54 -24.82
C VAL A 646 43.79 -71.76 -26.05
N LYS A 647 43.78 -70.85 -27.05
CA LYS A 647 44.69 -70.94 -28.21
C LYS A 647 46.16 -70.80 -27.83
N ARG A 648 46.54 -69.86 -26.95
CA ARG A 648 47.94 -69.75 -26.47
C ARG A 648 48.36 -70.98 -25.66
N GLU A 649 47.45 -71.54 -24.87
CA GLU A 649 47.69 -72.76 -24.09
C GLU A 649 47.80 -73.99 -25.00
N GLU A 650 46.97 -74.13 -26.05
CA GLU A 650 47.12 -75.15 -27.09
C GLU A 650 48.39 -74.98 -27.92
N GLU A 651 48.81 -73.75 -28.22
CA GLU A 651 50.03 -73.46 -28.99
C GLU A 651 51.30 -73.78 -28.18
N VAL A 652 51.35 -73.38 -26.91
CA VAL A 652 52.39 -73.79 -25.95
C VAL A 652 52.40 -75.30 -25.74
N ARG A 653 51.22 -75.94 -25.65
CA ARG A 653 51.10 -77.39 -25.52
C ARG A 653 51.55 -78.13 -26.78
N ARG A 654 51.27 -77.61 -27.98
CA ARG A 654 51.79 -78.15 -29.25
C ARG A 654 53.30 -78.05 -29.36
N LEU A 655 53.88 -76.95 -28.88
CA LEU A 655 55.34 -76.78 -28.82
C LEU A 655 55.96 -77.80 -27.84
N ALA A 656 55.37 -77.98 -26.66
CA ALA A 656 55.80 -78.98 -25.69
C ALA A 656 55.62 -80.44 -26.18
N GLU A 657 54.52 -80.75 -26.88
CA GLU A 657 54.27 -82.08 -27.47
C GLU A 657 55.22 -82.37 -28.66
N ALA A 658 55.64 -81.35 -29.41
CA ALA A 658 56.66 -81.48 -30.46
C ALA A 658 58.07 -81.69 -29.89
N GLU A 659 58.40 -81.04 -28.77
CA GLU A 659 59.68 -81.22 -28.07
C GLU A 659 59.75 -82.60 -27.36
N ALA A 660 58.61 -83.09 -26.84
CA ALA A 660 58.51 -84.41 -26.20
C ALA A 660 58.54 -85.60 -27.18
N ALA A 661 58.41 -85.38 -28.49
CA ALA A 661 58.38 -86.45 -29.50
C ALA A 661 59.77 -86.98 -29.92
N ALA A 662 60.86 -86.42 -29.37
CA ALA A 662 62.23 -86.70 -29.80
C ALA A 662 63.14 -87.20 -28.66
N VAL A 663 62.81 -88.33 -28.01
CA VAL A 663 63.76 -89.27 -27.35
C VAL A 663 63.04 -90.59 -26.97
N PRO A 664 63.65 -91.79 -27.11
CA PRO A 664 63.02 -93.05 -26.72
C PRO A 664 63.12 -93.39 -25.21
N LEU A 665 62.09 -94.06 -24.69
CA LEU A 665 61.99 -94.61 -23.32
C LEU A 665 63.02 -95.73 -23.03
N PRO A 666 63.34 -96.01 -21.75
CA PRO A 666 62.64 -97.14 -21.11
C PRO A 666 62.34 -97.03 -19.59
N GLN A 667 61.10 -97.43 -19.25
CA GLN A 667 60.68 -98.34 -18.16
C GLN A 667 60.72 -97.98 -16.65
N ASP A 668 59.61 -98.39 -16.00
CA ASP A 668 59.46 -98.91 -14.63
C ASP A 668 59.76 -98.03 -13.39
N GLN A 669 58.70 -97.53 -12.71
CA GLN A 669 58.17 -98.21 -11.50
C GLN A 669 56.90 -97.59 -10.87
N ARG A 670 56.34 -98.35 -9.91
CA ARG A 670 55.01 -98.27 -9.30
C ARG A 670 54.86 -97.21 -8.19
N ALA A 671 53.59 -96.84 -7.95
CA ALA A 671 52.92 -96.71 -6.64
C ALA A 671 52.95 -95.41 -5.79
N ILE A 672 51.71 -94.93 -5.51
CA ILE A 672 51.12 -94.65 -4.17
C ILE A 672 51.32 -93.26 -3.47
N THR A 673 50.18 -92.56 -3.36
CA THR A 673 49.67 -91.61 -2.32
C THR A 673 50.26 -90.22 -2.02
N ASN A 674 49.31 -89.28 -1.92
CA ASN A 674 49.11 -88.20 -0.92
C ASN A 674 50.22 -87.17 -0.60
N GLY A 675 49.79 -85.91 -0.45
CA GLY A 675 50.48 -84.91 0.39
C GLY A 675 50.34 -83.48 -0.11
N GLU A 676 49.43 -82.71 0.50
CA GLU A 676 49.38 -81.26 0.33
C GLU A 676 50.54 -80.59 1.09
N SER A 677 51.14 -79.53 0.54
CA SER A 677 51.50 -78.26 1.24
C SER A 677 52.40 -77.35 0.39
N ALA A 678 52.17 -76.04 0.49
CA ALA A 678 53.12 -74.97 0.12
C ALA A 678 54.20 -74.81 1.23
N PRO A 679 55.16 -73.84 1.21
CA PRO A 679 55.38 -72.72 0.28
C PRO A 679 56.88 -72.44 -0.10
N GLN A 680 57.15 -71.34 -0.84
CA GLN A 680 58.28 -70.36 -0.72
C GLN A 680 59.76 -70.87 -0.56
N VAL A 681 60.87 -70.24 -1.02
CA VAL A 681 61.21 -68.93 -1.65
C VAL A 681 62.71 -68.94 -2.10
N GLU A 682 63.15 -68.00 -2.95
CA GLU A 682 64.58 -67.65 -3.28
C GLU A 682 65.44 -68.68 -4.08
N GLN A 683 66.47 -68.33 -4.86
CA GLN A 683 67.09 -67.04 -5.27
C GLN A 683 67.91 -67.21 -6.58
N GLN A 684 67.96 -66.17 -7.45
CA GLN A 684 69.10 -65.65 -8.28
C GLN A 684 70.05 -66.63 -9.06
N GLN A 685 70.66 -66.33 -10.23
CA GLN A 685 70.96 -65.07 -10.95
C GLN A 685 71.44 -65.32 -12.41
N GLN A 686 71.44 -64.25 -13.25
CA GLN A 686 72.22 -63.99 -14.50
C GLN A 686 71.63 -64.43 -15.86
N GLN A 687 71.73 -63.71 -17.00
CA GLN A 687 72.00 -62.30 -17.37
C GLN A 687 71.83 -62.14 -18.92
N ARG A 688 71.17 -61.06 -19.39
CA ARG A 688 71.32 -60.33 -20.70
C ARG A 688 70.78 -60.88 -22.07
N VAL A 689 69.72 -60.20 -22.58
CA VAL A 689 69.44 -59.54 -23.91
C VAL A 689 70.22 -59.92 -25.20
N PRO A 690 69.69 -59.71 -26.46
CA PRO A 690 68.74 -58.65 -26.87
C PRO A 690 67.65 -58.92 -27.97
N ASP A 691 66.74 -57.93 -28.10
CA ASP A 691 66.06 -57.32 -29.28
C ASP A 691 65.19 -58.07 -30.32
N THR A 692 64.15 -57.33 -30.76
CA THR A 692 63.21 -57.58 -31.87
C THR A 692 63.58 -56.78 -33.13
N PRO A 693 62.93 -57.00 -34.30
CA PRO A 693 62.04 -55.94 -34.82
C PRO A 693 60.87 -56.34 -35.78
N ASP A 694 59.97 -55.37 -35.98
CA ASP A 694 59.31 -54.91 -37.24
C ASP A 694 58.13 -55.60 -38.01
N ARG A 695 57.02 -54.84 -38.10
CA ARG A 695 56.28 -54.30 -39.29
C ARG A 695 55.47 -55.13 -40.34
N GLN A 696 54.23 -54.62 -40.54
CA GLN A 696 53.49 -54.26 -41.79
C GLN A 696 52.82 -55.28 -42.76
N LEU A 697 51.47 -55.33 -42.67
CA LEU A 697 50.41 -55.08 -43.69
C LEU A 697 50.50 -55.50 -45.19
N SER A 698 49.44 -56.18 -45.68
CA SER A 698 48.80 -55.93 -47.00
C SER A 698 47.35 -56.50 -47.11
N MET A 699 46.61 -56.13 -48.18
CA MET A 699 45.14 -56.25 -48.50
C MET A 699 44.78 -57.53 -49.35
N PRO A 700 43.59 -57.78 -50.01
CA PRO A 700 42.38 -56.94 -50.32
C PRO A 700 40.93 -57.57 -50.47
N GLY A 701 39.89 -56.70 -50.55
CA GLY A 701 38.66 -56.78 -51.43
C GLY A 701 37.38 -57.59 -51.00
N ALA A 702 36.15 -57.44 -51.58
CA ALA A 702 35.47 -56.35 -52.34
C ALA A 702 33.94 -56.65 -52.66
N PHE A 703 33.07 -55.62 -52.81
CA PHE A 703 31.73 -55.55 -53.52
C PHE A 703 30.50 -56.44 -53.06
N ALA A 704 29.19 -56.14 -53.26
CA ALA A 704 28.39 -54.99 -53.78
C ALA A 704 26.85 -55.07 -53.46
N ASN A 705 26.08 -53.98 -53.72
CA ASN A 705 24.60 -53.82 -53.95
C ASN A 705 23.61 -54.02 -52.76
N SER A 706 22.39 -53.43 -52.63
CA SER A 706 21.58 -52.25 -53.09
C SER A 706 20.08 -52.53 -52.63
N PRO A 707 19.03 -51.70 -52.83
CA PRO A 707 18.51 -50.76 -51.82
C PRO A 707 16.99 -50.89 -51.45
N GLU A 708 16.48 -49.97 -50.61
CA GLU A 708 15.08 -49.88 -50.11
C GLU A 708 14.08 -49.14 -51.05
N GLN A 709 12.76 -49.41 -50.91
CA GLN A 709 11.71 -48.35 -50.81
C GLN A 709 10.27 -48.82 -50.43
N ARG A 710 9.69 -48.11 -49.42
CA ARG A 710 8.29 -47.75 -49.03
C ARG A 710 7.06 -48.32 -49.79
N PRO A 711 5.91 -48.64 -49.11
CA PRO A 711 4.87 -47.65 -48.65
C PRO A 711 4.17 -48.04 -47.30
N GLY A 712 3.11 -47.39 -46.75
CA GLY A 712 2.48 -46.07 -47.01
C GLY A 712 1.02 -45.87 -46.46
N SER A 713 0.86 -45.16 -45.33
CA SER A 713 -0.36 -44.47 -44.77
C SER A 713 -1.74 -45.17 -44.58
N SER A 714 -2.33 -45.02 -43.37
CA SER A 714 -3.65 -44.37 -43.05
C SER A 714 -4.61 -45.11 -42.06
N GLY A 715 -5.33 -44.36 -41.18
CA GLY A 715 -6.66 -44.76 -40.66
C GLY A 715 -7.05 -44.53 -39.16
N ARG A 716 -7.95 -43.54 -38.90
CA ARG A 716 -8.97 -43.42 -37.79
C ARG A 716 -8.50 -43.30 -36.30
N GLY A 717 -9.13 -42.50 -35.41
CA GLY A 717 -10.11 -41.39 -35.53
C GLY A 717 -10.97 -41.06 -34.26
N LYS A 718 -11.58 -39.84 -34.20
CA LYS A 718 -12.64 -39.30 -33.27
C LYS A 718 -12.21 -38.85 -31.84
N LYS A 719 -12.79 -37.83 -31.14
CA LYS A 719 -13.77 -36.72 -31.41
C LYS A 719 -13.83 -35.66 -30.23
N ASN A 720 -13.96 -34.35 -30.55
CA ASN A 720 -14.79 -33.20 -30.02
C ASN A 720 -15.32 -33.08 -28.54
N VAL A 721 -15.93 -31.95 -28.06
CA VAL A 721 -15.54 -30.51 -27.74
C VAL A 721 -16.65 -29.72 -26.95
N PHE A 722 -16.28 -28.93 -25.91
CA PHE A 722 -16.79 -27.62 -25.34
C PHE A 722 -18.25 -27.26 -24.83
N ASN A 723 -18.29 -26.70 -23.59
CA ASN A 723 -18.91 -25.46 -23.00
C ASN A 723 -20.44 -25.14 -22.76
N ASN A 724 -20.65 -24.51 -21.57
CA ASN A 724 -21.74 -23.66 -20.98
C ASN A 724 -22.99 -24.34 -20.35
N ILE A 725 -23.67 -23.82 -19.28
CA ILE A 725 -24.15 -22.45 -18.93
C ILE A 725 -24.30 -22.21 -17.39
N SER A 726 -24.10 -20.98 -16.86
CA SER A 726 -24.97 -20.40 -15.79
C SER A 726 -24.84 -18.86 -15.61
N LYS A 727 -25.99 -18.16 -15.47
CA LYS A 727 -26.13 -16.76 -15.00
C LYS A 727 -27.59 -16.51 -14.54
N ALA A 728 -27.81 -16.24 -13.25
CA ALA A 728 -29.00 -15.65 -12.58
C ALA A 728 -28.87 -15.98 -11.07
N LEU A 729 -28.34 -15.13 -10.15
CA LEU A 729 -28.90 -13.95 -9.44
C LEU A 729 -28.05 -13.79 -8.14
N GLY A 730 -28.05 -12.73 -7.30
CA GLY A 730 -28.62 -11.38 -7.37
C GLY A 730 -28.65 -10.68 -5.97
N LEU A 731 -28.06 -9.47 -5.84
CA LEU A 731 -27.94 -8.61 -4.62
C LEU A 731 -27.02 -9.18 -3.49
N SER A 732 -25.98 -8.54 -2.91
CA SER A 732 -25.63 -7.16 -2.47
C SER A 732 -26.22 -6.80 -1.08
N GLN A 733 -25.53 -6.23 -0.06
CA GLN A 733 -24.23 -5.53 0.10
C GLN A 733 -23.90 -5.41 1.64
N GLY A 734 -22.68 -5.23 2.20
CA GLY A 734 -21.28 -5.18 1.72
C GLY A 734 -20.34 -4.34 2.65
N GLY A 735 -19.16 -4.84 3.06
CA GLY A 735 -18.18 -4.18 4.00
C GLY A 735 -16.75 -4.78 3.91
N PRO A 736 -15.68 -4.13 4.42
CA PRO A 736 -14.30 -4.45 4.02
C PRO A 736 -13.78 -5.83 4.47
N THR A 737 -14.31 -6.40 5.55
CA THR A 737 -13.93 -7.75 6.03
C THR A 737 -14.36 -8.86 5.06
N SER A 738 -15.36 -8.64 4.20
CA SER A 738 -15.84 -9.67 3.27
C SER A 738 -14.92 -9.92 2.07
N GLN A 739 -14.04 -8.95 1.73
CA GLN A 739 -13.18 -9.06 0.54
C GLN A 739 -12.08 -10.12 0.68
N HIS A 740 -11.63 -10.44 1.89
CA HIS A 740 -10.61 -11.49 2.09
C HIS A 740 -11.20 -12.90 1.99
N MET A 741 -12.46 -13.08 2.42
CA MET A 741 -13.18 -14.35 2.27
C MET A 741 -13.52 -14.64 0.79
N GLN A 742 -13.79 -13.59 -0.01
CA GLN A 742 -13.99 -13.69 -1.45
C GLN A 742 -12.73 -14.24 -2.17
N ASN A 743 -11.54 -13.80 -1.76
CA ASN A 743 -10.27 -14.19 -2.41
C ASN A 743 -9.82 -15.63 -2.08
N MET A 744 -10.25 -16.23 -0.97
CA MET A 744 -10.05 -17.67 -0.72
C MET A 744 -11.01 -18.59 -1.51
N LEU A 745 -12.06 -18.04 -2.13
CA LEU A 745 -13.08 -18.81 -2.85
C LEU A 745 -13.01 -18.66 -4.38
N THR A 746 -12.06 -17.88 -4.92
CA THR A 746 -11.95 -17.65 -6.38
C THR A 746 -10.51 -17.72 -6.88
N ASN A 747 -10.01 -18.93 -7.13
CA ASN A 747 -8.88 -19.14 -8.03
C ASN A 747 -9.00 -20.49 -8.76
N GLY A 748 -9.81 -20.51 -9.82
CA GLY A 748 -10.05 -21.66 -10.69
C GLY A 748 -10.65 -21.16 -12.01
N ASP A 749 -9.79 -20.91 -12.99
CA ASP A 749 -10.18 -20.18 -14.20
C ASP A 749 -10.96 -21.04 -15.21
N ASN A 750 -11.64 -20.36 -16.12
CA ASN A 750 -12.79 -20.82 -16.88
C ASN A 750 -12.46 -21.89 -17.94
N ASN A 751 -13.10 -23.07 -17.82
CA ASN A 751 -13.76 -23.73 -18.95
C ASN A 751 -14.94 -24.57 -18.45
N THR A 752 -16.02 -24.61 -19.23
CA THR A 752 -17.32 -25.10 -18.77
C THR A 752 -17.72 -26.41 -19.44
N ALA A 753 -18.57 -27.20 -18.78
CA ALA A 753 -19.60 -28.08 -19.35
C ALA A 753 -20.12 -28.97 -18.22
N GLN A 754 -21.44 -29.03 -18.07
CA GLN A 754 -22.07 -29.94 -17.11
C GLN A 754 -22.33 -31.30 -17.78
N ASP A 755 -22.10 -32.37 -17.05
CA ASP A 755 -22.94 -33.57 -17.14
C ASP A 755 -23.04 -34.20 -15.74
N LEU A 756 -24.27 -34.46 -15.29
CA LEU A 756 -24.55 -35.10 -14.00
C LEU A 756 -24.44 -36.63 -14.16
N PRO A 757 -23.73 -37.35 -13.26
CA PRO A 757 -23.74 -38.81 -13.27
C PRO A 757 -25.04 -39.37 -12.65
N PRO A 758 -25.53 -40.54 -13.12
CA PRO A 758 -26.53 -41.32 -12.40
C PRO A 758 -25.94 -41.94 -11.12
N PRO A 759 -26.77 -42.40 -10.16
CA PRO A 759 -26.34 -42.61 -8.77
C PRO A 759 -25.50 -43.88 -8.59
N TYR A 760 -24.65 -43.88 -7.55
CA TYR A 760 -23.93 -45.08 -7.11
C TYR A 760 -24.14 -45.34 -5.62
N GLU A 761 -24.53 -46.57 -5.29
CA GLU A 761 -24.70 -47.08 -3.93
C GLU A 761 -23.34 -47.46 -3.29
N PRO A 762 -23.20 -47.43 -1.95
CA PRO A 762 -21.93 -47.74 -1.31
C PRO A 762 -21.66 -49.25 -1.24
N ARG A 763 -20.52 -49.70 -1.78
CA ARG A 763 -19.96 -51.05 -1.54
C ARG A 763 -18.43 -51.05 -1.49
N ASP A 764 -17.92 -51.34 -0.29
CA ASP A 764 -16.54 -51.79 0.02
C ASP A 764 -16.49 -53.34 -0.08
N PRO A 765 -15.34 -54.04 0.10
CA PRO A 765 -13.94 -53.70 -0.25
C PRO A 765 -13.23 -54.85 -1.04
N ASN A 766 -12.10 -54.59 -1.73
CA ASN A 766 -10.87 -55.43 -1.69
C ASN A 766 -9.74 -55.06 -2.69
N ILE A 767 -8.59 -54.65 -2.12
CA ILE A 767 -7.23 -55.26 -2.25
C ILE A 767 -6.58 -55.50 -3.64
N ASN A 768 -5.33 -55.01 -3.75
CA ASN A 768 -4.21 -55.37 -4.63
C ASN A 768 -4.25 -55.02 -6.14
N LYS A 769 -3.58 -53.90 -6.49
CA LYS A 769 -2.70 -53.79 -7.67
C LYS A 769 -1.58 -52.77 -7.41
N ALA A 770 -0.33 -53.19 -7.53
CA ALA A 770 0.82 -52.29 -7.44
C ALA A 770 0.96 -51.48 -8.74
N LEU A 771 1.14 -50.16 -8.61
CA LEU A 771 1.53 -49.26 -9.70
C LEU A 771 2.99 -48.81 -9.53
N GLY A 772 3.63 -48.45 -10.64
CA GLY A 772 5.08 -48.22 -10.72
C GLY A 772 5.56 -46.89 -10.14
N PRO A 773 6.89 -46.69 -10.08
CA PRO A 773 7.48 -45.45 -9.56
C PRO A 773 7.21 -44.28 -10.51
N GLY A 774 6.62 -43.20 -9.99
CA GLY A 774 6.38 -41.95 -10.73
C GLY A 774 4.98 -41.35 -10.61
N THR A 775 4.02 -42.03 -9.99
CA THR A 775 2.71 -41.44 -9.64
C THR A 775 2.69 -41.07 -8.15
N GLU A 776 2.60 -39.78 -7.83
CA GLU A 776 2.34 -39.34 -6.45
C GLU A 776 1.00 -39.90 -5.98
N GLN A 777 0.99 -40.50 -4.79
CA GLN A 777 -0.23 -40.97 -4.16
C GLN A 777 -0.94 -39.79 -3.51
N VAL A 778 -2.10 -39.42 -4.04
CA VAL A 778 -3.03 -38.51 -3.34
C VAL A 778 -3.35 -39.10 -1.98
N THR A 779 -3.25 -38.29 -0.92
CA THR A 779 -3.57 -38.69 0.46
C THR A 779 -4.95 -39.33 0.49
N SER A 780 -5.02 -40.63 0.82
CA SER A 780 -6.30 -41.35 0.80
C SER A 780 -7.31 -40.66 1.74
N PRO A 781 -8.61 -40.59 1.41
CA PRO A 781 -9.60 -39.90 2.25
C PRO A 781 -9.62 -40.38 3.71
N ARG A 782 -9.32 -41.67 3.92
CA ARG A 782 -9.19 -42.28 5.26
C ARG A 782 -7.94 -41.81 6.01
N ALA A 783 -6.81 -41.64 5.32
CA ALA A 783 -5.59 -41.07 5.91
C ALA A 783 -5.76 -39.57 6.21
N LEU A 784 -6.45 -38.83 5.33
CA LEU A 784 -6.80 -37.43 5.60
C LEU A 784 -7.69 -37.32 6.85
N GLN A 785 -8.78 -38.10 6.92
CA GLN A 785 -9.66 -38.12 8.08
C GLN A 785 -8.91 -38.51 9.37
N GLN A 786 -7.96 -39.45 9.30
CA GLN A 786 -7.10 -39.80 10.42
C GLN A 786 -6.19 -38.63 10.84
N ASN A 787 -5.61 -37.89 9.89
CA ASN A 787 -4.80 -36.71 10.19
C ASN A 787 -5.61 -35.60 10.85
N LEU A 788 -6.84 -35.33 10.38
CA LEU A 788 -7.74 -34.36 11.03
C LEU A 788 -8.10 -34.80 12.46
N GLN A 789 -8.40 -36.08 12.66
CA GLN A 789 -8.67 -36.61 14.00
C GLN A 789 -7.43 -36.55 14.91
N ASN A 790 -6.23 -36.80 14.37
CA ASN A 790 -4.96 -36.68 15.10
C ASN A 790 -4.72 -35.24 15.57
N ALA A 791 -4.99 -34.25 14.72
CA ALA A 791 -4.88 -32.83 15.05
C ALA A 791 -5.80 -32.45 16.21
N ILE A 792 -7.06 -32.90 16.16
CA ILE A 792 -8.05 -32.69 17.22
C ILE A 792 -7.60 -33.39 18.52
N SER A 793 -7.16 -34.65 18.45
CA SER A 793 -6.69 -35.40 19.63
C SER A 793 -5.38 -34.88 20.25
N SER A 794 -4.62 -34.09 19.49
CA SER A 794 -3.39 -33.42 19.95
C SER A 794 -3.69 -32.10 20.69
N THR A 795 -4.95 -31.64 20.66
CA THR A 795 -5.42 -30.48 21.43
C THR A 795 -5.61 -30.85 22.90
N ARG A 796 -5.15 -30.00 23.82
CA ARG A 796 -5.09 -30.30 25.26
C ARG A 796 -5.26 -29.03 26.12
N PRO A 797 -5.72 -29.16 27.38
CA PRO A 797 -5.87 -28.02 28.28
C PRO A 797 -4.50 -27.43 28.61
N TYR A 798 -4.39 -26.11 28.64
CA TYR A 798 -3.10 -25.46 28.93
C TYR A 798 -2.62 -25.77 30.35
N ASN A 799 -1.39 -26.28 30.46
CA ASN A 799 -0.75 -26.61 31.73
C ASN A 799 0.69 -26.06 31.74
N PRO A 800 1.03 -25.08 32.60
CA PRO A 800 2.31 -24.37 32.56
C PRO A 800 3.53 -25.18 33.06
N ARG A 801 3.41 -26.51 33.23
CA ARG A 801 4.45 -27.37 33.83
C ARG A 801 4.91 -28.58 33.00
N THR A 802 4.45 -28.74 31.76
CA THR A 802 4.83 -29.90 30.93
C THR A 802 5.26 -29.49 29.52
N LEU A 803 6.57 -29.53 29.26
CA LEU A 803 7.13 -29.51 27.91
C LEU A 803 6.81 -30.85 27.21
N PHE A 804 6.27 -30.78 26.00
CA PHE A 804 5.97 -31.94 25.15
C PHE A 804 6.47 -31.65 23.73
N HIS A 805 7.16 -32.62 23.12
CA HIS A 805 7.66 -32.50 21.76
C HIS A 805 6.62 -33.04 20.76
N PRO A 806 6.19 -32.28 19.73
CA PRO A 806 5.37 -32.82 18.65
C PRO A 806 6.16 -33.84 17.81
N PRO A 807 5.49 -34.84 17.21
CA PRO A 807 6.13 -35.78 16.28
C PRO A 807 6.52 -35.06 14.98
N GLN A 808 7.76 -35.26 14.53
CA GLN A 808 8.33 -34.56 13.38
C GLN A 808 7.70 -35.00 12.04
N THR A 809 7.48 -34.03 11.17
CA THR A 809 7.39 -34.21 9.70
C THR A 809 8.33 -33.19 9.05
N ASN A 810 8.88 -33.53 7.87
CA ASN A 810 10.03 -32.82 7.30
C ASN A 810 9.69 -31.40 6.80
N GLU A 811 10.55 -30.43 7.13
CA GLU A 811 10.41 -29.01 6.78
C GLU A 811 10.51 -28.73 5.26
N ILE A 812 9.69 -27.78 4.78
CA ILE A 812 9.87 -27.08 3.51
C ILE A 812 9.54 -25.60 3.76
N LYS A 813 10.57 -24.76 3.81
CA LYS A 813 10.48 -23.33 4.12
C LYS A 813 10.21 -22.48 2.89
N GLU A 814 9.03 -21.86 2.81
CA GLU A 814 8.81 -20.66 1.96
C GLU A 814 7.80 -19.66 2.56
N THR A 815 8.28 -18.43 2.82
CA THR A 815 7.53 -17.15 2.88
C THR A 815 6.51 -16.90 4.03
N PRO A 816 6.15 -15.62 4.32
CA PRO A 816 5.81 -15.19 5.68
C PRO A 816 4.32 -15.32 6.00
N SER A 817 4.01 -15.53 7.27
CA SER A 817 2.64 -15.83 7.69
C SER A 817 1.90 -14.73 8.43
N TYR A 818 0.59 -14.94 8.49
CA TYR A 818 -0.44 -14.10 9.09
C TYR A 818 -0.53 -14.22 10.63
N CYS A 819 0.35 -15.00 11.27
CA CYS A 819 0.38 -15.17 12.72
C CYS A 819 1.80 -14.95 13.26
N ASP A 820 2.00 -13.85 13.98
CA ASP A 820 3.30 -13.43 14.50
C ASP A 820 3.81 -14.43 15.56
N SER A 821 5.05 -14.89 15.41
CA SER A 821 5.55 -16.00 16.23
C SER A 821 5.95 -15.56 17.63
N LYS A 822 4.99 -15.72 18.56
CA LYS A 822 5.04 -15.75 20.05
C LYS A 822 4.29 -14.59 20.79
N PRO A 823 2.95 -14.53 20.73
CA PRO A 823 2.17 -13.65 21.62
C PRO A 823 2.19 -14.13 23.08
N GLY A 824 2.37 -15.43 23.31
CA GLY A 824 2.24 -16.08 24.62
C GLY A 824 3.31 -15.76 25.68
N HIS A 825 4.30 -14.89 25.39
CA HIS A 825 5.36 -14.56 26.36
C HIS A 825 4.96 -13.51 27.41
N ASP A 826 3.89 -12.73 27.18
CA ASP A 826 3.45 -11.64 28.08
C ASP A 826 2.08 -11.90 28.72
N LEU A 827 1.62 -13.16 28.77
CA LEU A 827 0.27 -13.54 29.26
C LEU A 827 0.30 -14.23 30.63
N GLN A 828 -0.53 -13.75 31.55
CA GLN A 828 -0.75 -14.31 32.88
C GLN A 828 -2.14 -14.94 32.99
N TYR A 829 -2.22 -16.17 33.52
CA TYR A 829 -3.48 -16.82 33.87
C TYR A 829 -4.16 -16.10 35.04
N ILE A 830 -5.46 -15.85 34.91
CA ILE A 830 -6.27 -15.14 35.92
C ILE A 830 -7.29 -16.07 36.60
N THR A 831 -8.16 -16.70 35.83
CA THR A 831 -9.23 -17.58 36.35
C THR A 831 -9.76 -18.52 35.26
N ASP A 832 -10.39 -19.61 35.67
CA ASP A 832 -11.29 -20.38 34.83
C ASP A 832 -12.64 -19.65 34.74
N LEU A 833 -13.26 -19.64 33.56
CA LEU A 833 -14.54 -19.00 33.29
C LEU A 833 -15.67 -20.05 33.36
N PRO A 834 -16.60 -19.95 34.32
CA PRO A 834 -17.76 -20.84 34.39
C PRO A 834 -18.77 -20.53 33.26
N PRO A 835 -19.57 -21.51 32.81
CA PRO A 835 -19.65 -22.89 33.32
C PRO A 835 -18.68 -23.86 32.62
N HIS A 836 -18.00 -23.44 31.54
CA HIS A 836 -17.32 -24.36 30.61
C HIS A 836 -15.84 -24.61 30.89
N GLY A 837 -15.23 -23.92 31.87
CA GLY A 837 -13.83 -24.14 32.26
C GLY A 837 -12.80 -23.57 31.28
N ILE A 838 -13.21 -22.66 30.39
CA ILE A 838 -12.32 -21.91 29.49
C ILE A 838 -11.47 -20.96 30.33
N LYS A 839 -10.16 -20.95 30.13
CA LYS A 839 -9.21 -20.19 30.95
C LYS A 839 -9.05 -18.76 30.42
N LEU A 840 -9.06 -17.77 31.31
CA LEU A 840 -8.79 -16.37 30.99
C LEU A 840 -7.32 -16.02 31.26
N PHE A 841 -6.68 -15.43 30.25
CA PHE A 841 -5.33 -14.86 30.32
C PHE A 841 -5.35 -13.37 30.00
N LEU A 842 -4.64 -12.55 30.77
CA LEU A 842 -4.48 -11.12 30.49
C LEU A 842 -2.99 -10.80 30.31
N SER A 843 -2.66 -9.68 29.66
CA SER A 843 -1.28 -9.19 29.62
C SER A 843 -0.72 -8.98 31.03
N SER A 844 0.56 -9.28 31.26
CA SER A 844 1.23 -9.04 32.56
C SER A 844 1.21 -7.57 33.00
N ARG A 845 0.92 -6.66 32.07
CA ARG A 845 0.77 -5.21 32.27
C ARG A 845 -0.57 -4.82 32.89
N THR A 846 -1.57 -5.71 32.91
CA THR A 846 -2.91 -5.42 33.42
C THR A 846 -2.90 -5.30 34.96
N VAL A 847 -3.00 -4.06 35.45
CA VAL A 847 -2.81 -3.73 36.88
C VAL A 847 -3.97 -4.22 37.79
N ASP A 848 -5.19 -4.32 37.26
CA ASP A 848 -6.37 -4.80 38.01
C ASP A 848 -7.18 -5.83 37.21
N ALA A 849 -6.86 -7.11 37.41
CA ALA A 849 -7.57 -8.23 36.78
C ALA A 849 -9.01 -8.41 37.29
N ASN A 850 -9.30 -8.03 38.55
CA ASN A 850 -10.66 -8.16 39.10
C ASN A 850 -11.57 -7.07 38.52
N GLY A 851 -11.09 -5.82 38.46
CA GLY A 851 -11.76 -4.73 37.76
C GLY A 851 -12.00 -5.05 36.29
N PHE A 852 -11.04 -5.67 35.60
CA PHE A 852 -11.21 -6.13 34.22
C PHE A 852 -12.35 -7.15 34.07
N ILE A 853 -12.41 -8.19 34.92
CA ILE A 853 -13.48 -9.20 34.90
C ILE A 853 -14.85 -8.57 35.20
N HIS A 854 -14.91 -7.63 36.15
CA HIS A 854 -16.15 -6.92 36.47
C HIS A 854 -16.63 -6.03 35.32
N ALA A 855 -15.72 -5.34 34.62
CA ALA A 855 -16.06 -4.49 33.48
C ALA A 855 -16.52 -5.30 32.25
N HIS A 856 -15.85 -6.41 31.93
CA HIS A 856 -16.10 -7.21 30.72
C HIS A 856 -16.97 -8.45 30.95
N ARG A 857 -17.73 -8.50 32.05
CA ARG A 857 -18.47 -9.71 32.47
C ARG A 857 -19.38 -10.27 31.37
N GLU A 858 -20.22 -9.44 30.76
CA GLU A 858 -21.15 -9.88 29.71
C GLU A 858 -20.43 -10.30 28.42
N LEU A 859 -19.35 -9.59 28.06
CA LEU A 859 -18.50 -9.92 26.92
C LEU A 859 -17.84 -11.30 27.11
N LEU A 860 -17.26 -11.55 28.28
CA LEU A 860 -16.64 -12.82 28.66
C LEU A 860 -17.67 -13.97 28.64
N GLU A 861 -18.88 -13.76 29.19
CA GLU A 861 -19.95 -14.75 29.20
C GLU A 861 -20.39 -15.13 27.78
N ARG A 862 -20.65 -14.13 26.92
CA ARG A 862 -21.02 -14.33 25.52
C ARG A 862 -19.93 -15.03 24.71
N PHE A 863 -18.66 -14.66 24.92
CA PHE A 863 -17.55 -15.27 24.17
C PHE A 863 -17.27 -16.70 24.62
N THR A 864 -17.30 -16.95 25.94
CA THR A 864 -17.12 -18.29 26.54
C THR A 864 -18.19 -19.25 26.01
N GLN A 865 -19.45 -18.82 25.93
CA GLN A 865 -20.52 -19.63 25.35
C GLN A 865 -20.31 -19.91 23.86
N LEU A 866 -19.91 -18.89 23.07
CA LEU A 866 -19.65 -19.07 21.64
C LEU A 866 -18.49 -20.04 21.39
N LEU A 867 -17.37 -19.90 22.10
CA LEU A 867 -16.22 -20.79 21.97
C LEU A 867 -16.52 -22.23 22.43
N ALA A 868 -17.30 -22.41 23.49
CA ALA A 868 -17.74 -23.74 23.93
C ALA A 868 -18.61 -24.44 22.87
N GLU A 869 -19.47 -23.68 22.19
CA GLU A 869 -20.25 -24.17 21.05
C GLU A 869 -19.38 -24.45 19.81
N THR A 870 -18.39 -23.61 19.54
CA THR A 870 -17.39 -23.84 18.48
C THR A 870 -16.57 -25.11 18.76
N ALA A 871 -16.14 -25.35 20.00
CA ALA A 871 -15.46 -26.58 20.40
C ALA A 871 -16.34 -27.82 20.17
N ALA A 872 -17.64 -27.73 20.48
CA ALA A 872 -18.59 -28.81 20.28
C ALA A 872 -18.77 -29.23 18.80
N ILE A 873 -18.55 -28.33 17.83
CA ILE A 873 -18.55 -28.65 16.39
C ILE A 873 -17.46 -29.69 16.05
N PHE A 874 -16.31 -29.60 16.69
CA PHE A 874 -15.17 -30.52 16.53
C PHE A 874 -15.19 -31.71 17.51
N ALA A 875 -16.19 -31.78 18.40
CA ALA A 875 -16.21 -32.64 19.58
C ALA A 875 -15.00 -32.45 20.53
N LEU A 876 -14.48 -31.22 20.62
CA LEU A 876 -13.42 -30.82 21.54
C LEU A 876 -13.98 -30.47 22.94
N PRO A 877 -13.29 -30.84 24.04
CA PRO A 877 -13.55 -30.27 25.36
C PRO A 877 -13.33 -28.74 25.35
N PRO A 878 -14.26 -27.92 25.89
CA PRO A 878 -14.09 -26.46 25.91
C PRO A 878 -12.81 -25.98 26.63
N GLU A 879 -12.36 -26.71 27.66
CA GLU A 879 -11.10 -26.49 28.41
C GLU A 879 -9.81 -26.53 27.56
N ASN A 880 -9.88 -27.02 26.32
CA ASN A 880 -8.79 -26.95 25.35
C ASN A 880 -8.65 -25.57 24.69
N LEU A 881 -9.72 -24.76 24.74
CA LEU A 881 -9.73 -23.37 24.29
C LEU A 881 -9.50 -22.44 25.48
N ASN A 882 -8.81 -21.35 25.22
CA ASN A 882 -8.42 -20.34 26.20
C ASN A 882 -8.80 -18.97 25.63
N ILE A 883 -9.21 -18.04 26.48
CA ILE A 883 -9.45 -16.64 26.09
C ILE A 883 -8.24 -15.83 26.56
N PHE A 884 -7.70 -14.99 25.68
CA PHE A 884 -6.72 -13.98 26.09
C PHE A 884 -7.18 -12.56 25.72
N HIS A 885 -6.63 -11.56 26.39
CA HIS A 885 -6.84 -10.16 26.03
C HIS A 885 -5.50 -9.40 26.05
N ASP A 886 -5.21 -8.70 24.96
CA ASP A 886 -4.10 -7.77 24.82
C ASP A 886 -4.59 -6.33 24.56
N GLU A 887 -3.88 -5.34 25.08
CA GLU A 887 -4.19 -3.91 24.81
C GLU A 887 -3.80 -3.52 23.39
N SER A 888 -2.82 -4.22 22.80
CA SER A 888 -2.36 -4.03 21.43
C SER A 888 -1.71 -5.30 20.89
N GLY A 889 -2.05 -5.69 19.65
CA GLY A 889 -1.52 -6.89 19.00
C GLY A 889 -2.29 -7.24 17.72
N ALA A 890 -1.62 -7.93 16.80
CA ALA A 890 -2.23 -8.41 15.55
C ALA A 890 -2.87 -9.81 15.66
N SER A 891 -2.59 -10.53 16.75
CA SER A 891 -2.99 -11.94 16.92
C SER A 891 -4.48 -12.05 17.27
N ILE A 892 -5.26 -12.56 16.30
CA ILE A 892 -6.67 -12.95 16.47
C ILE A 892 -6.78 -14.20 17.35
N ALA A 893 -5.91 -15.17 17.08
CA ALA A 893 -5.73 -16.38 17.87
C ALA A 893 -4.26 -16.84 17.78
N PHE A 894 -3.90 -17.85 18.57
CA PHE A 894 -2.67 -18.64 18.38
C PHE A 894 -2.78 -20.01 19.06
N ASN A 895 -2.08 -21.01 18.53
CA ASN A 895 -1.87 -22.31 19.14
C ASN A 895 -0.51 -22.36 19.84
N SER A 896 -0.51 -22.62 21.14
CA SER A 896 0.70 -22.88 21.93
C SER A 896 0.70 -24.34 22.39
N ASN A 897 1.50 -25.17 21.73
CA ASN A 897 1.69 -26.59 22.07
C ASN A 897 0.38 -27.37 22.25
N GLY A 898 -0.59 -27.23 21.35
CA GLY A 898 -1.87 -27.92 21.41
C GLY A 898 -2.93 -27.26 22.30
N SER A 899 -2.65 -26.08 22.87
CA SER A 899 -3.65 -25.27 23.55
C SER A 899 -3.94 -24.03 22.71
N ILE A 900 -5.20 -23.81 22.37
CA ILE A 900 -5.62 -22.73 21.47
C ILE A 900 -6.06 -21.52 22.30
N PHE A 901 -5.61 -20.33 21.91
CA PHE A 901 -5.88 -19.07 22.58
C PHE A 901 -6.60 -18.11 21.62
N CYS A 902 -7.78 -17.62 22.01
CA CYS A 902 -8.64 -16.76 21.21
C CYS A 902 -8.73 -15.35 21.81
N ASN A 903 -8.55 -14.30 21.00
CA ASN A 903 -8.46 -12.93 21.49
C ASN A 903 -9.85 -12.29 21.74
N LEU A 904 -10.12 -11.96 23.01
CA LEU A 904 -11.36 -11.30 23.46
C LEU A 904 -11.60 -9.95 22.77
N ARG A 905 -10.56 -9.16 22.53
CA ARG A 905 -10.64 -7.83 21.92
C ARG A 905 -11.16 -7.89 20.48
N TYR A 906 -10.79 -8.93 19.73
CA TYR A 906 -11.31 -9.13 18.37
C TYR A 906 -12.78 -9.54 18.38
N PHE A 907 -13.21 -10.38 19.33
CA PHE A 907 -14.63 -10.71 19.49
C PHE A 907 -15.47 -9.47 19.87
N GLU A 908 -14.96 -8.64 20.76
CA GLU A 908 -15.61 -7.37 21.14
C GLU A 908 -15.80 -6.44 19.94
N GLN A 909 -14.72 -6.15 19.22
CA GLN A 909 -14.71 -5.15 18.14
C GLN A 909 -15.46 -5.62 16.89
N LEU A 910 -15.42 -6.92 16.56
CA LEU A 910 -16.00 -7.44 15.32
C LEU A 910 -17.44 -7.95 15.48
N HIS A 911 -17.82 -8.46 16.66
CA HIS A 911 -19.03 -9.29 16.77
C HIS A 911 -20.00 -8.87 17.89
N LEU A 912 -19.55 -8.22 18.97
CA LEU A 912 -20.41 -7.94 20.14
C LEU A 912 -21.72 -7.22 19.77
N SER A 913 -21.66 -6.23 18.86
CA SER A 913 -22.83 -5.48 18.40
C SER A 913 -23.86 -6.32 17.61
N GLY A 914 -23.40 -7.36 16.91
CA GLY A 914 -24.23 -8.29 16.14
C GLY A 914 -24.78 -9.47 16.96
N MET A 915 -24.18 -9.80 18.10
CA MET A 915 -24.56 -10.95 18.96
C MET A 915 -25.96 -10.86 19.60
N THR A 916 -26.72 -9.79 19.35
CA THR A 916 -28.14 -9.65 19.73
C THR A 916 -29.09 -10.32 18.74
N ALA A 917 -28.65 -10.53 17.49
CA ALA A 917 -29.44 -11.19 16.44
C ALA A 917 -28.95 -12.63 16.17
N PRO A 918 -29.83 -13.57 15.79
CA PRO A 918 -29.43 -14.92 15.38
C PRO A 918 -28.42 -14.92 14.23
N GLU A 919 -28.60 -14.04 13.22
CA GLU A 919 -27.68 -13.91 12.09
C GLU A 919 -26.27 -13.52 12.54
N GLY A 920 -26.15 -12.48 13.37
CA GLY A 920 -24.86 -11.99 13.86
C GLY A 920 -24.16 -12.99 14.78
N ARG A 921 -24.91 -13.82 15.50
CA ARG A 921 -24.35 -14.95 16.26
C ARG A 921 -23.84 -16.06 15.34
N VAL A 922 -24.53 -16.37 14.25
CA VAL A 922 -24.04 -17.33 13.25
C VAL A 922 -22.79 -16.80 12.54
N GLU A 923 -22.74 -15.51 12.20
CA GLU A 923 -21.58 -14.85 11.61
C GLU A 923 -20.36 -14.93 12.54
N ALA A 924 -20.54 -14.55 13.82
CA ALA A 924 -19.49 -14.67 14.84
C ALA A 924 -19.01 -16.11 15.02
N GLY A 925 -19.94 -17.08 15.05
CA GLY A 925 -19.59 -18.50 15.16
C GLY A 925 -18.85 -19.03 13.93
N ALA A 926 -19.20 -18.58 12.73
CA ALA A 926 -18.50 -18.95 11.50
C ALA A 926 -17.07 -18.40 11.47
N TYR A 927 -16.87 -17.16 11.91
CA TYR A 927 -15.56 -16.55 12.05
C TYR A 927 -14.67 -17.37 13.00
N TRP A 928 -15.12 -17.58 14.25
CA TRP A 928 -14.33 -18.31 15.25
C TRP A 928 -14.18 -19.80 14.92
N TRP A 929 -15.13 -20.42 14.21
CA TRP A 929 -14.99 -21.78 13.69
C TRP A 929 -13.84 -21.89 12.66
N ILE A 930 -13.76 -20.97 11.70
CA ILE A 930 -12.64 -20.93 10.73
C ILE A 930 -11.32 -20.63 11.45
N THR A 931 -11.30 -19.71 12.42
CA THR A 931 -10.13 -19.46 13.25
C THR A 931 -9.67 -20.72 13.98
N VAL A 932 -10.58 -21.48 14.62
CA VAL A 932 -10.23 -22.74 15.28
C VAL A 932 -9.78 -23.82 14.29
N CYS A 933 -10.32 -23.88 13.07
CA CYS A 933 -9.78 -24.76 12.00
C CYS A 933 -8.30 -24.46 11.69
N HIS A 934 -7.94 -23.18 11.59
CA HIS A 934 -6.57 -22.71 11.35
C HIS A 934 -5.63 -23.07 12.51
N GLU A 935 -6.05 -22.82 13.74
CA GLU A 935 -5.27 -23.16 14.93
C GLU A 935 -5.16 -24.67 15.16
N LEU A 936 -6.16 -25.46 14.78
CA LEU A 936 -6.07 -26.93 14.81
C LEU A 936 -5.10 -27.47 13.77
N ALA A 937 -4.95 -26.84 12.60
CA ALA A 937 -3.96 -27.24 11.60
C ALA A 937 -2.52 -27.09 12.13
N HIS A 938 -2.26 -26.15 13.06
CA HIS A 938 -0.97 -26.03 13.75
C HIS A 938 -0.60 -27.22 14.64
N ASN A 939 -1.54 -28.11 14.99
CA ASN A 939 -1.21 -29.38 15.65
C ASN A 939 -0.57 -30.41 14.69
N LEU A 940 -0.61 -30.17 13.37
CA LEU A 940 0.02 -31.01 12.34
C LEU A 940 1.24 -30.34 11.70
N VAL A 941 1.17 -29.04 11.45
CA VAL A 941 2.22 -28.27 10.75
C VAL A 941 2.40 -26.90 11.42
N SER A 942 3.57 -26.67 12.03
CA SER A 942 3.88 -25.40 12.72
C SER A 942 4.14 -24.24 11.75
N GLU A 943 4.75 -24.51 10.59
CA GLU A 943 5.00 -23.51 9.56
C GLU A 943 3.74 -23.30 8.70
N HIS A 944 3.50 -22.07 8.23
CA HIS A 944 2.34 -21.77 7.39
C HIS A 944 2.62 -22.07 5.91
N SER A 945 3.06 -23.30 5.64
CA SER A 945 3.29 -23.79 4.28
C SER A 945 1.97 -24.10 3.57
N SER A 946 2.04 -24.43 2.28
CA SER A 946 0.90 -24.96 1.51
C SER A 946 0.27 -26.20 2.17
N GLN A 947 1.02 -26.95 2.98
CA GLN A 947 0.52 -28.09 3.75
C GLN A 947 -0.36 -27.65 4.93
N HIS A 948 -0.03 -26.55 5.60
CA HIS A 948 -0.87 -25.96 6.65
C HIS A 948 -2.18 -25.40 6.07
N SER A 949 -2.12 -24.71 4.92
CA SER A 949 -3.31 -24.27 4.19
C SER A 949 -4.20 -25.45 3.81
N TYR A 950 -3.62 -26.51 3.23
CA TYR A 950 -4.34 -27.74 2.87
C TYR A 950 -5.04 -28.40 4.08
N TYR A 951 -4.39 -28.46 5.24
CA TYR A 951 -5.02 -29.00 6.45
C TYR A 951 -6.09 -28.07 7.02
N THR A 952 -5.92 -26.74 6.93
CA THR A 952 -6.94 -25.76 7.33
C THR A 952 -8.20 -25.89 6.46
N GLU A 953 -8.04 -25.94 5.14
CA GLU A 953 -9.13 -26.17 4.18
C GLU A 953 -9.80 -27.54 4.41
N SER A 954 -9.00 -28.58 4.70
CA SER A 954 -9.52 -29.92 5.00
C SER A 954 -10.30 -29.97 6.33
N MET A 955 -9.90 -29.20 7.35
CA MET A 955 -10.67 -29.02 8.58
C MET A 955 -12.01 -28.33 8.30
N VAL A 956 -11.98 -27.22 7.56
CA VAL A 956 -13.19 -26.49 7.14
C VAL A 956 -14.14 -27.43 6.39
N ALA A 957 -13.66 -28.14 5.36
CA ALA A 957 -14.47 -29.08 4.59
C ALA A 957 -15.01 -30.26 5.43
N GLY A 958 -14.18 -30.84 6.30
CA GLY A 958 -14.56 -31.98 7.15
C GLY A 958 -15.62 -31.64 8.20
N TYR A 959 -15.56 -30.44 8.79
CA TYR A 959 -16.45 -30.00 9.87
C TYR A 959 -17.56 -29.03 9.42
N PHE A 960 -17.65 -28.71 8.12
CA PHE A 960 -18.69 -27.85 7.55
C PHE A 960 -20.11 -28.35 7.83
N ARG A 961 -20.36 -29.67 7.76
CA ARG A 961 -21.69 -30.24 8.04
C ARG A 961 -22.10 -30.06 9.52
N PRO A 962 -21.27 -30.42 10.52
CA PRO A 962 -21.51 -30.05 11.92
C PRO A 962 -21.75 -28.53 12.12
N MET A 963 -20.96 -27.67 11.49
CA MET A 963 -21.14 -26.21 11.54
C MET A 963 -22.50 -25.76 10.99
N LEU A 964 -22.93 -26.27 9.83
CA LEU A 964 -24.27 -25.98 9.28
C LEU A 964 -25.41 -26.44 10.20
N VAL A 965 -25.25 -27.59 10.88
CA VAL A 965 -26.24 -28.07 11.85
C VAL A 965 -26.29 -27.17 13.09
N TRP A 966 -25.15 -26.67 13.57
CA TRP A 966 -25.11 -25.67 14.65
C TRP A 966 -25.77 -24.35 14.21
N ALA A 967 -25.39 -23.80 13.06
CA ALA A 967 -25.95 -22.56 12.52
C ALA A 967 -27.48 -22.66 12.33
N GLY A 968 -27.97 -23.79 11.80
CA GLY A 968 -29.40 -24.05 11.67
C GLY A 968 -30.14 -24.11 13.00
N ARG A 969 -29.51 -24.56 14.10
CA ARG A 969 -30.09 -24.51 15.45
C ARG A 969 -30.12 -23.10 16.03
N VAL A 970 -29.09 -22.30 15.78
CA VAL A 970 -29.03 -20.89 16.22
C VAL A 970 -30.10 -20.05 15.51
N MET A 971 -30.26 -20.23 14.19
CA MET A 971 -31.33 -19.57 13.42
C MET A 971 -32.72 -20.11 13.77
N GLY A 972 -32.84 -21.42 14.04
CA GLY A 972 -34.09 -22.09 14.41
C GLY A 972 -34.55 -21.87 15.86
N GLY A 973 -33.94 -20.93 16.59
CA GLY A 973 -34.30 -20.58 17.97
C GLY A 973 -35.63 -19.82 18.13
N VAL A 974 -36.37 -19.58 17.05
CA VAL A 974 -37.73 -19.05 17.07
C VAL A 974 -38.71 -20.19 16.79
N ALA A 975 -39.33 -20.69 17.85
CA ALA A 975 -40.55 -21.52 17.83
C ALA A 975 -41.69 -20.73 18.49
#